data_AF-A0A8H3B8L8-F1
#
_entry.id   AF-A0A8H3B8L8-F1
#
_cell.length_a   1.000
_cell.length_b   1.000
_cell.length_c   1.000
_cell.angle_alpha   90.00
_cell.angle_beta   90.00
_cell.angle_gamma   90.00
#
_symmetry.space_group_name_H-M   'P 1'
#
loop_
_entity.id
_entity.type
_entity.pdbx_description
1 polymer ?
#
loop_
_entity_poly.entity_id
_entity_poly.type
_entity_poly.pdbx_seq_one_letter_code
_entity_poly.pdbx_strand_id
1 'polypeptide(L)'
;MSVLSFIVNWLTRLVIYILSSGPVPQHVAFVMDGNRRYAKHKQLEVSEGHVDGFGALKRMLEICLRLGIKCVTVYAFSIENFKRPRGEVDTLMSLAKDKLDELCSHGDLLDKYQVRLNVLGKTDLLPPDVLEVVHRAEAMTAKHNGAILNICMPYTSREEITSAVESIVRSHQSGEIELDSFTPGYPPENIYTDLPDDVKSRWSTERHGDPVVQECQWVMLKLEKLSVFMKSHPCNVSAFRVYGGLGTKDSEMHELIRGKLRDDDIPQTFTLNYKTPGAGVPFACRYIKICPISYNMSLWHVGLSGIVEEVFVKGVHEGYIKVGQHKDTLALHLVLKHLRRSNFLTAHSSLLSQTGLRTEHPKITRLHDALVTEADLATTEELVKSIAEEEGLFEYCARVGSPACVWKRMTPEGDAGKTPVGRGGHQLCLDVERGVIYLFGGWDGAKNLSDFWSYTIATNQWKLVHEDTAAIGGPSARSCHNMVYCHTNRTIYVLGQLNEQPRANGVNPQPQPQRADADFFKCSLDATGEGGTWTLLNPSGVEAAGGPPPISDHQMIVDEENSLMYVFGGRMENASYRDGGPAYSGMYSFNLVTETWTHIFHDPARHDGPTANPINIYSRTDPATFMTYHIDKKLWVRSESWVGSFKPSTNGDVWEGLELPRPRSAHQVVYDSANKVFYMFGGNSGEDGIPRLNDLWSMRLVRPTVKELLRKALLAVRKFRFKLMCDTIPPFEALTYLQTQVSEVVDNNDENEAADLRGLLSYLLSRTSDGDTRMNGTDDTEVNEENRKERRELFDFLMQFVDPTEREPETELRDVVENV
;
A
#
# COMPACT_ATOMS: atom_id res chain seq x y z
N MET A 1 10.05 17.81 -63.61
CA MET A 1 10.10 18.24 -62.20
C MET A 1 10.89 19.53 -62.11
N SER A 2 10.38 20.57 -61.45
CA SER A 2 11.11 21.83 -61.25
C SER A 2 12.26 21.65 -60.25
N VAL A 3 13.31 22.46 -60.35
CA VAL A 3 14.46 22.47 -59.39
C VAL A 3 13.97 22.62 -57.94
N LEU A 4 12.91 23.40 -57.73
CA LEU A 4 12.28 23.58 -56.43
C LEU A 4 11.71 22.27 -55.85
N SER A 5 11.04 21.46 -56.67
CA SER A 5 10.50 20.15 -56.25
C SER A 5 11.60 19.17 -55.85
N PHE A 6 12.76 19.23 -56.52
CA PHE A 6 13.93 18.40 -56.18
C PHE A 6 14.51 18.79 -54.82
N ILE A 7 14.70 20.09 -54.57
CA ILE A 7 15.25 20.61 -53.30
C ILE A 7 14.32 20.27 -52.12
N VAL A 8 13.01 20.48 -52.28
CA VAL A 8 12.03 20.16 -51.23
C VAL A 8 12.06 18.67 -50.89
N ASN A 9 12.06 17.78 -51.89
CA ASN A 9 12.10 16.33 -51.65
C ASN A 9 13.42 15.89 -50.98
N TRP A 10 14.55 16.51 -51.33
CA TRP A 10 15.84 16.24 -50.69
C TRP A 10 15.84 16.68 -49.21
N LEU A 11 15.36 17.90 -48.92
CA LEU A 11 15.24 18.39 -47.54
C LEU A 11 14.28 17.54 -46.71
N THR A 12 13.12 17.15 -47.26
CA THR A 12 12.18 16.25 -46.56
C THR A 12 12.83 14.91 -46.21
N ARG A 13 13.63 14.32 -47.11
CA ARG A 13 14.36 13.09 -46.82
C ARG A 13 15.41 13.27 -45.71
N LEU A 14 16.14 14.38 -45.74
CA LEU A 14 17.13 14.70 -44.72
C LEU A 14 16.48 14.86 -43.34
N VAL A 15 15.37 15.58 -43.25
CA VAL A 15 14.61 15.76 -42.00
C VAL A 15 14.05 14.44 -41.49
N ILE A 16 13.45 13.62 -42.37
CA ILE A 16 12.95 12.28 -41.99
C ILE A 16 14.09 11.42 -41.44
N TYR A 17 15.27 11.45 -42.07
CA TYR A 17 16.44 10.70 -41.60
C TYR A 17 16.91 11.15 -40.21
N ILE A 18 16.99 12.46 -39.99
CA ILE A 18 17.35 13.02 -38.68
C ILE A 18 16.31 12.62 -37.62
N LEU A 19 15.01 12.76 -37.92
CA LEU A 19 13.93 12.39 -37.00
C LEU A 19 13.91 10.89 -36.68
N SER A 20 14.21 10.05 -37.67
CA SER A 20 14.30 8.59 -37.47
C SER A 20 15.48 8.14 -36.59
N SER A 21 16.43 9.05 -36.30
CA SER A 21 17.52 8.79 -35.35
C SER A 21 17.09 8.93 -33.89
N GLY A 22 15.92 9.55 -33.63
CA GLY A 22 15.29 9.65 -32.32
C GLY A 22 14.21 8.58 -32.09
N PRO A 23 13.49 8.64 -30.96
CA PRO A 23 12.38 7.73 -30.69
C PRO A 23 11.24 7.95 -31.69
N VAL A 24 10.89 6.91 -32.45
CA VAL A 24 9.81 6.93 -33.44
C VAL A 24 8.58 6.20 -32.89
N PRO A 25 7.37 6.80 -32.97
CA PRO A 25 6.14 6.13 -32.54
C PRO A 25 5.87 4.88 -33.37
N GLN A 26 5.49 3.79 -32.71
CA GLN A 26 5.16 2.53 -33.40
C GLN A 26 3.78 2.56 -34.04
N HIS A 27 2.86 3.36 -33.49
CA HIS A 27 1.49 3.51 -33.98
C HIS A 27 1.05 4.98 -33.96
N VAL A 28 0.46 5.46 -35.05
CA VAL A 28 -0.16 6.79 -35.14
C VAL A 28 -1.59 6.67 -35.66
N ALA A 29 -2.54 7.35 -35.02
CA ALA A 29 -3.93 7.43 -35.44
C ALA A 29 -4.29 8.84 -35.93
N PHE A 30 -5.00 8.94 -37.06
CA PHE A 30 -5.43 10.19 -37.66
C PHE A 30 -6.95 10.30 -37.74
N VAL A 31 -7.51 11.40 -37.24
CA VAL A 31 -8.90 11.78 -37.49
C VAL A 31 -8.92 12.78 -38.64
N MET A 32 -9.37 12.35 -39.81
CA MET A 32 -9.32 13.15 -41.04
C MET A 32 -10.55 14.06 -41.16
N ASP A 33 -10.67 15.03 -40.25
CA ASP A 33 -11.75 16.02 -40.28
C ASP A 33 -11.35 17.31 -41.03
N GLY A 34 -12.34 18.07 -41.47
CA GLY A 34 -12.14 19.41 -42.04
C GLY A 34 -12.28 19.50 -43.56
N ASN A 35 -12.43 18.38 -44.27
CA ASN A 35 -12.54 18.36 -45.74
C ASN A 35 -13.64 19.29 -46.29
N ARG A 36 -14.81 19.30 -45.63
CA ARG A 36 -15.93 20.20 -45.98
C ARG A 36 -15.62 21.68 -45.76
N ARG A 37 -14.93 22.00 -44.65
CA ARG A 37 -14.51 23.38 -44.32
C ARG A 37 -13.45 23.87 -45.31
N TYR A 38 -12.52 22.99 -45.69
CA TYR A 38 -11.52 23.26 -46.71
C TYR A 38 -12.13 23.51 -48.09
N ALA A 39 -13.07 22.67 -48.54
CA ALA A 39 -13.79 22.87 -49.81
C ALA A 39 -14.49 24.24 -49.86
N LYS A 40 -15.22 24.59 -48.79
CA LYS A 40 -15.89 25.90 -48.68
C LYS A 40 -14.91 27.07 -48.73
N HIS A 41 -13.75 26.94 -48.06
CA HIS A 41 -12.72 27.98 -48.06
C HIS A 41 -12.05 28.14 -49.43
N LYS A 42 -11.87 27.05 -50.19
CA LYS A 42 -11.27 27.05 -51.52
C LYS A 42 -12.28 27.27 -52.66
N GLN A 43 -13.56 27.46 -52.34
CA GLN A 43 -14.66 27.55 -53.31
C GLN A 43 -14.75 26.32 -54.23
N LEU A 44 -14.41 25.15 -53.69
CA LEU A 44 -14.50 23.86 -54.36
C LEU A 44 -15.79 23.13 -53.97
N GLU A 45 -16.19 22.15 -54.78
CA GLU A 45 -17.27 21.25 -54.37
C GLU A 45 -16.85 20.40 -53.15
N VAL A 46 -17.82 19.98 -52.35
CA VAL A 46 -17.55 19.16 -51.14
C VAL A 46 -16.86 17.84 -51.52
N SER A 47 -17.27 17.24 -52.63
CA SER A 47 -16.67 16.04 -53.25
C SER A 47 -15.17 16.23 -53.50
N GLU A 48 -14.77 17.34 -54.13
CA GLU A 48 -13.38 17.68 -54.42
C GLU A 48 -12.55 17.86 -53.14
N GLY A 49 -13.13 18.44 -52.09
CA GLY A 49 -12.48 18.53 -50.78
C GLY A 49 -12.17 17.17 -50.16
N HIS A 50 -13.01 16.17 -50.38
CA HIS A 50 -12.76 14.80 -49.93
C HIS A 50 -11.69 14.09 -50.78
N VAL A 51 -11.63 14.36 -52.09
CA VAL A 51 -10.55 13.88 -52.98
C VAL A 51 -9.19 14.44 -52.54
N ASP A 52 -9.12 15.75 -52.26
CA ASP A 52 -7.91 16.40 -51.75
C ASP A 52 -7.49 15.85 -50.38
N GLY A 53 -8.46 15.54 -49.51
CA GLY A 53 -8.24 14.89 -48.22
C GLY A 53 -7.59 13.52 -48.36
N PHE A 54 -8.02 12.71 -49.33
CA PHE A 54 -7.37 11.44 -49.66
C PHE A 54 -5.93 11.64 -50.18
N GLY A 55 -5.71 12.67 -51.01
CA GLY A 55 -4.35 13.04 -51.43
C GLY A 55 -3.44 13.40 -50.25
N ALA A 56 -3.98 14.06 -49.22
CA ALA A 56 -3.27 14.33 -47.97
C ALA A 56 -2.95 13.06 -47.19
N LEU A 57 -3.90 12.12 -47.10
CA LEU A 57 -3.68 10.80 -46.51
C LEU A 57 -2.51 10.07 -47.18
N LYS A 58 -2.48 9.99 -48.52
CA LYS A 58 -1.40 9.29 -49.25
C LYS A 58 -0.02 9.89 -48.92
N ARG A 59 0.08 11.23 -48.84
CA ARG A 59 1.32 11.92 -48.46
C ARG A 59 1.72 11.65 -47.01
N MET A 60 0.78 11.70 -46.07
CA MET A 60 1.05 11.43 -44.66
C MET A 60 1.48 9.97 -44.45
N LEU A 61 0.78 9.02 -45.06
CA LEU A 61 1.10 7.61 -45.00
C LEU A 61 2.51 7.34 -45.57
N GLU A 62 2.88 7.96 -46.69
CA GLU A 62 4.24 7.84 -47.22
C GLU A 62 5.31 8.33 -46.22
N ILE A 63 5.05 9.43 -45.52
CA ILE A 63 5.96 9.95 -44.48
C ILE A 63 6.05 8.95 -43.30
N CYS A 64 4.92 8.44 -42.82
CA CYS A 64 4.87 7.45 -41.73
C CYS A 64 5.67 6.19 -42.08
N LEU A 65 5.50 5.66 -43.29
CA LEU A 65 6.21 4.48 -43.76
C LEU A 65 7.71 4.74 -43.91
N ARG A 66 8.11 5.92 -44.39
CA ARG A 66 9.53 6.32 -44.48
C ARG A 66 10.19 6.52 -43.11
N LEU A 67 9.42 6.94 -42.10
CA LEU A 67 9.89 7.03 -40.71
C LEU A 67 10.00 5.64 -40.03
N GLY A 68 9.46 4.59 -40.63
CA GLY A 68 9.46 3.24 -40.05
C GLY A 68 8.32 2.97 -39.06
N ILE A 69 7.25 3.77 -39.08
CA ILE A 69 6.07 3.56 -38.24
C ILE A 69 5.39 2.25 -38.64
N LYS A 70 5.13 1.38 -37.66
CA LYS A 70 4.64 0.01 -37.88
C LYS A 70 3.14 -0.07 -38.06
N CYS A 71 2.38 0.86 -37.50
CA CYS A 71 0.92 0.86 -37.59
C CYS A 71 0.40 2.29 -37.83
N VAL A 72 -0.54 2.45 -38.75
CA VAL A 72 -1.24 3.71 -38.99
C VAL A 72 -2.74 3.43 -38.98
N THR A 73 -3.49 4.12 -38.13
CA THR A 73 -4.95 4.05 -38.12
C THR A 73 -5.55 5.34 -38.65
N VAL A 74 -6.57 5.25 -39.50
CA VAL A 74 -7.23 6.43 -40.07
C VAL A 74 -8.72 6.35 -39.87
N TYR A 75 -9.32 7.41 -39.34
CA TYR A 75 -10.76 7.51 -39.21
C TYR A 75 -11.34 8.10 -40.49
N ALA A 76 -11.85 7.21 -41.36
CA ALA A 76 -12.30 7.56 -42.70
C ALA A 76 -13.81 7.85 -42.76
N PHE A 77 -14.64 7.06 -42.09
CA PHE A 77 -16.10 7.24 -42.13
C PHE A 77 -16.76 6.78 -40.83
N SER A 78 -17.58 7.65 -40.23
CA SER A 78 -18.33 7.33 -39.01
C SER A 78 -19.69 6.70 -39.31
N ILE A 79 -20.19 5.82 -38.44
CA ILE A 79 -21.60 5.36 -38.50
C ILE A 79 -22.56 6.56 -38.43
N GLU A 80 -22.22 7.61 -37.69
CA GLU A 80 -23.04 8.81 -37.63
C GLU A 80 -23.10 9.58 -38.96
N ASN A 81 -22.13 9.37 -39.86
CA ASN A 81 -22.12 10.04 -41.16
C ASN A 81 -23.20 9.51 -42.11
N PHE A 82 -23.82 8.36 -41.83
CA PHE A 82 -25.03 7.93 -42.54
C PHE A 82 -26.23 8.85 -42.33
N LYS A 83 -26.21 9.73 -41.31
CA LYS A 83 -27.27 10.75 -41.10
C LYS A 83 -27.18 11.94 -42.06
N ARG A 84 -26.13 12.02 -42.89
CA ARG A 84 -25.96 13.09 -43.89
C ARG A 84 -26.91 12.89 -45.08
N PRO A 85 -27.11 13.91 -45.94
CA PRO A 85 -27.93 13.77 -47.13
C PRO A 85 -27.45 12.60 -48.02
N ARG A 86 -28.39 11.80 -48.54
CA ARG A 86 -28.06 10.57 -49.31
C ARG A 86 -27.07 10.81 -50.44
N GLY A 87 -27.24 11.88 -51.23
CA GLY A 87 -26.29 12.21 -52.30
C GLY A 87 -24.85 12.44 -51.83
N GLU A 88 -24.64 12.97 -50.62
CA GLU A 88 -23.29 13.10 -50.04
C GLU A 88 -22.74 11.73 -49.60
N VAL A 89 -23.57 10.90 -48.98
CA VAL A 89 -23.19 9.55 -48.55
C VAL A 89 -22.82 8.69 -49.76
N ASP A 90 -23.63 8.71 -50.82
CA ASP A 90 -23.39 7.97 -52.06
C ASP A 90 -22.08 8.41 -52.73
N THR A 91 -21.81 9.72 -52.73
CA THR A 91 -20.54 10.27 -53.23
C THR A 91 -19.34 9.80 -52.40
N LEU A 92 -19.46 9.75 -51.06
CA LEU A 92 -18.40 9.27 -50.18
C LEU A 92 -18.14 7.77 -50.34
N MET A 93 -19.18 6.97 -50.56
CA MET A 93 -19.06 5.53 -50.81
C MET A 93 -18.42 5.25 -52.17
N SER A 94 -18.83 5.98 -53.21
CA SER A 94 -18.18 5.91 -54.53
C SER A 94 -16.71 6.30 -54.45
N LEU A 95 -16.39 7.37 -53.71
CA LEU A 95 -15.02 7.80 -53.50
C LEU A 95 -14.22 6.73 -52.73
N ALA A 96 -14.78 6.14 -51.68
CA ALA A 96 -14.11 5.11 -50.91
C ALA A 96 -13.78 3.89 -51.77
N LYS A 97 -14.72 3.47 -52.64
CA LYS A 97 -14.51 2.42 -53.63
C LYS A 97 -13.34 2.73 -54.57
N ASP A 98 -13.40 3.87 -55.25
CA ASP A 98 -12.38 4.28 -56.23
C ASP A 98 -10.99 4.39 -55.58
N LYS A 99 -10.94 4.91 -54.35
CA LYS A 99 -9.68 5.13 -53.63
C LYS A 99 -9.09 3.89 -52.99
N LEU A 100 -9.91 2.96 -52.51
CA LEU A 100 -9.42 1.65 -52.06
C LEU A 100 -8.85 0.85 -53.24
N ASP A 101 -9.50 0.90 -54.40
CA ASP A 101 -9.03 0.24 -55.62
C ASP A 101 -7.74 0.90 -56.16
N GLU A 102 -7.64 2.23 -56.08
CA GLU A 102 -6.40 2.98 -56.37
C GLU A 102 -5.25 2.54 -55.44
N LEU A 103 -5.47 2.41 -54.13
CA LEU A 103 -4.44 1.97 -53.18
C LEU A 103 -3.95 0.54 -53.42
N CYS A 104 -4.80 -0.32 -53.99
CA CYS A 104 -4.51 -1.73 -54.25
C CYS A 104 -3.90 -1.98 -55.65
N SER A 105 -3.73 -0.93 -56.45
CA SER A 105 -3.17 -1.05 -57.80
C SER A 105 -1.67 -1.39 -57.75
N HIS A 106 -1.21 -2.25 -58.68
CA HIS A 106 0.18 -2.72 -58.71
C HIS A 106 1.19 -1.57 -58.80
N GLY A 107 2.16 -1.55 -57.88
CA GLY A 107 3.25 -0.56 -57.85
C GLY A 107 2.96 0.69 -57.00
N ASP A 108 1.83 0.71 -56.29
CA ASP A 108 1.48 1.80 -55.38
C ASP A 108 2.06 1.58 -53.97
N LEU A 109 1.68 2.48 -53.04
CA LEU A 109 2.28 2.56 -51.71
C LEU A 109 2.23 1.25 -50.90
N LEU A 110 1.14 0.46 -51.03
CA LEU A 110 0.94 -0.75 -50.23
C LEU A 110 1.93 -1.85 -50.64
N ASP A 111 2.12 -2.09 -51.94
CA ASP A 111 3.08 -3.08 -52.42
C ASP A 111 4.52 -2.67 -52.11
N LYS A 112 4.85 -1.39 -52.35
CA LYS A 112 6.21 -0.86 -52.19
C LYS A 112 6.76 -1.01 -50.77
N TYR A 113 5.91 -0.81 -49.76
CA TYR A 113 6.30 -0.89 -48.36
C TYR A 113 5.75 -2.15 -47.66
N GLN A 114 5.19 -3.10 -48.41
CA GLN A 114 4.58 -4.33 -47.89
C GLN A 114 3.58 -4.00 -46.76
N VAL A 115 2.63 -3.12 -47.03
CA VAL A 115 1.62 -2.70 -46.05
C VAL A 115 0.46 -3.67 -46.05
N ARG A 116 0.10 -4.20 -44.88
CA ARG A 116 -1.13 -4.95 -44.64
C ARG A 116 -2.27 -3.98 -44.34
N LEU A 117 -3.33 -4.01 -45.13
CA LEU A 117 -4.51 -3.17 -44.97
C LEU A 117 -5.61 -3.94 -44.23
N ASN A 118 -6.21 -3.33 -43.22
CA ASN A 118 -7.42 -3.82 -42.54
C ASN A 118 -8.49 -2.72 -42.52
N VAL A 119 -9.74 -3.08 -42.72
CA VAL A 119 -10.89 -2.18 -42.57
C VAL A 119 -11.63 -2.52 -41.28
N LEU A 120 -11.69 -1.55 -40.36
CA LEU A 120 -12.25 -1.73 -39.02
C LEU A 120 -13.60 -1.00 -38.90
N GLY A 121 -14.63 -1.69 -38.42
CA GLY A 121 -15.95 -1.10 -38.22
C GLY A 121 -17.08 -2.06 -38.56
N LYS A 122 -18.30 -1.53 -38.63
CA LYS A 122 -19.51 -2.31 -38.96
C LYS A 122 -19.67 -2.39 -40.48
N THR A 123 -18.82 -3.21 -41.10
CA THR A 123 -18.72 -3.38 -42.56
C THR A 123 -20.03 -3.85 -43.19
N ASP A 124 -20.92 -4.48 -42.44
CA ASP A 124 -22.29 -4.83 -42.85
C ASP A 124 -23.14 -3.62 -43.31
N LEU A 125 -22.76 -2.40 -42.91
CA LEU A 125 -23.43 -1.17 -43.32
C LEU A 125 -22.90 -0.61 -44.65
N LEU A 126 -21.84 -1.18 -45.22
CA LEU A 126 -21.30 -0.74 -46.50
C LEU A 126 -22.17 -1.24 -47.67
N PRO A 127 -22.31 -0.45 -48.75
CA PRO A 127 -22.88 -0.94 -49.99
C PRO A 127 -22.13 -2.17 -50.50
N PRO A 128 -22.83 -3.17 -51.10
CA PRO A 128 -22.21 -4.43 -51.52
C PRO A 128 -21.00 -4.26 -52.45
N ASP A 129 -21.03 -3.26 -53.32
CA ASP A 129 -19.95 -2.98 -54.26
C ASP A 129 -18.71 -2.34 -53.61
N VAL A 130 -18.88 -1.65 -52.47
CA VAL A 130 -17.76 -1.16 -51.63
C VAL A 130 -17.19 -2.30 -50.80
N LEU A 131 -18.04 -3.15 -50.23
CA LEU A 131 -17.65 -4.30 -49.42
C LEU A 131 -16.79 -5.30 -50.23
N GLU A 132 -17.13 -5.53 -51.49
CA GLU A 132 -16.34 -6.36 -52.39
C GLU A 132 -14.89 -5.85 -52.56
N VAL A 133 -14.72 -4.53 -52.70
CA VAL A 133 -13.40 -3.89 -52.83
C VAL A 133 -12.63 -3.97 -51.51
N VAL A 134 -13.31 -3.81 -50.37
CA VAL A 134 -12.70 -3.99 -49.04
C VAL A 134 -12.14 -5.40 -48.88
N HIS A 135 -12.94 -6.45 -49.12
CA HIS A 135 -12.49 -7.83 -48.99
C HIS A 135 -11.33 -8.15 -49.94
N ARG A 136 -11.38 -7.61 -51.16
CA ARG A 136 -10.30 -7.76 -52.14
C ARG A 136 -9.00 -7.11 -51.65
N ALA A 137 -9.07 -5.89 -51.12
CA ALA A 137 -7.93 -5.15 -50.59
C ALA A 137 -7.26 -5.86 -49.40
N GLU A 138 -8.06 -6.36 -48.45
CA GLU A 138 -7.56 -7.13 -47.30
C GLU A 138 -6.93 -8.45 -47.75
N ALA A 139 -7.57 -9.18 -48.67
CA ALA A 139 -7.05 -10.46 -49.17
C ALA A 139 -5.73 -10.29 -49.94
N MET A 140 -5.62 -9.25 -50.77
CA MET A 140 -4.39 -8.95 -51.52
C MET A 140 -3.22 -8.62 -50.61
N THR A 141 -3.48 -7.93 -49.49
CA THR A 141 -2.43 -7.46 -48.57
C THR A 141 -2.24 -8.35 -47.33
N ALA A 142 -3.00 -9.45 -47.19
CA ALA A 142 -2.98 -10.32 -46.01
C ALA A 142 -1.61 -10.94 -45.69
N LYS A 143 -0.78 -11.16 -46.71
CA LYS A 143 0.57 -11.75 -46.58
C LYS A 143 1.68 -10.71 -46.47
N HIS A 144 1.37 -9.43 -46.56
CA HIS A 144 2.34 -8.36 -46.40
C HIS A 144 2.84 -8.30 -44.95
N ASN A 145 4.15 -8.10 -44.77
CA ASN A 145 4.84 -8.20 -43.47
C ASN A 145 5.56 -6.90 -43.05
N GLY A 146 5.27 -5.78 -43.72
CA GLY A 146 5.83 -4.46 -43.43
C GLY A 146 5.05 -3.72 -42.34
N ALA A 147 4.25 -2.73 -42.73
CA ALA A 147 3.44 -1.92 -41.81
C ALA A 147 1.94 -2.29 -41.88
N ILE A 148 1.16 -1.89 -40.90
CA ILE A 148 -0.30 -2.09 -40.85
C ILE A 148 -1.00 -0.76 -41.11
N LEU A 149 -1.97 -0.75 -42.03
CA LEU A 149 -2.90 0.37 -42.24
C LEU A 149 -4.31 -0.06 -41.82
N ASN A 150 -4.82 0.51 -40.75
CA ASN A 150 -6.19 0.31 -40.30
C ASN A 150 -7.08 1.46 -40.77
N ILE A 151 -8.11 1.17 -41.57
CA ILE A 151 -9.07 2.16 -42.06
C ILE A 151 -10.38 1.96 -41.31
N CYS A 152 -10.74 2.91 -40.44
CA CYS A 152 -11.97 2.84 -39.67
C CYS A 152 -13.17 3.33 -40.51
N MET A 153 -13.96 2.40 -41.06
CA MET A 153 -15.18 2.68 -41.83
C MET A 153 -16.11 1.46 -41.98
N PRO A 154 -17.43 1.61 -41.78
CA PRO A 154 -18.13 2.61 -40.97
C PRO A 154 -17.88 2.33 -39.49
N TYR A 155 -17.30 3.28 -38.76
CA TYR A 155 -16.80 3.03 -37.41
C TYR A 155 -17.37 4.00 -36.37
N THR A 156 -17.70 3.50 -35.17
CA THR A 156 -17.76 4.30 -33.95
C THR A 156 -17.26 3.44 -32.79
N SER A 157 -16.59 4.05 -31.81
CA SER A 157 -16.06 3.31 -30.65
C SER A 157 -17.16 2.66 -29.82
N ARG A 158 -18.33 3.30 -29.69
CA ARG A 158 -19.48 2.73 -28.98
C ARG A 158 -19.97 1.44 -29.62
N GLU A 159 -20.04 1.40 -30.95
CA GLU A 159 -20.49 0.20 -31.68
C GLU A 159 -19.44 -0.92 -31.65
N GLU A 160 -18.15 -0.59 -31.74
CA GLU A 160 -17.06 -1.57 -31.61
C GLU A 160 -17.10 -2.26 -30.25
N ILE A 161 -17.22 -1.48 -29.16
CA ILE A 161 -17.36 -2.01 -27.80
C ILE A 161 -18.62 -2.87 -27.69
N THR A 162 -19.75 -2.42 -28.25
CA THR A 162 -21.02 -3.18 -28.20
C THR A 162 -20.90 -4.50 -28.95
N SER A 163 -20.29 -4.49 -30.14
CA SER A 163 -20.07 -5.70 -30.96
C SER A 163 -19.11 -6.68 -30.29
N ALA A 164 -18.07 -6.17 -29.61
CA ALA A 164 -17.16 -7.00 -28.83
C ALA A 164 -17.89 -7.69 -27.65
N VAL A 165 -18.73 -6.94 -26.92
CA VAL A 165 -19.56 -7.50 -25.84
C VAL A 165 -20.59 -8.49 -26.38
N GLU A 166 -21.28 -8.18 -27.48
CA GLU A 166 -22.23 -9.09 -28.13
C GLU A 166 -21.54 -10.37 -28.63
N SER A 167 -20.34 -10.26 -29.20
CA SER A 167 -19.53 -11.41 -29.61
C SER A 167 -19.21 -12.29 -28.41
N ILE A 168 -18.76 -11.72 -27.29
CA ILE A 168 -18.49 -12.44 -26.05
C ILE A 168 -19.76 -13.12 -25.50
N VAL A 169 -20.91 -12.45 -25.57
CA VAL A 169 -22.21 -13.00 -25.12
C VAL A 169 -22.70 -14.11 -26.06
N ARG A 170 -22.54 -13.98 -27.38
CA ARG A 170 -22.89 -15.01 -28.35
C ARG A 170 -21.95 -16.21 -28.27
N SER A 171 -20.65 -16.01 -28.11
CA SER A 171 -19.69 -17.08 -27.80
C SER A 171 -20.03 -17.78 -26.48
N HIS A 172 -20.55 -17.04 -25.49
CA HIS A 172 -21.03 -17.62 -24.24
C HIS A 172 -22.33 -18.42 -24.38
N GLN A 173 -23.25 -18.00 -25.26
CA GLN A 173 -24.54 -18.65 -25.49
C GLN A 173 -24.48 -19.84 -26.47
N SER A 174 -23.53 -19.84 -27.40
CA SER A 174 -23.37 -20.91 -28.41
C SER A 174 -22.65 -22.14 -27.88
N GLY A 175 -22.00 -22.07 -26.72
CA GLY A 175 -21.25 -23.21 -26.16
C GLY A 175 -20.05 -23.65 -27.02
N GLU A 176 -19.72 -22.92 -28.09
CA GLU A 176 -18.62 -23.22 -28.99
C GLU A 176 -17.28 -22.77 -28.38
N ILE A 177 -16.80 -23.50 -27.36
CA ILE A 177 -15.45 -24.10 -27.32
C ILE A 177 -15.57 -25.34 -26.42
N GLU A 178 -16.09 -26.42 -26.99
CA GLU A 178 -15.92 -27.78 -26.49
C GLU A 178 -14.99 -28.49 -27.48
N LEU A 179 -13.81 -28.92 -27.02
CA LEU A 179 -12.98 -29.93 -27.68
C LEU A 179 -11.97 -30.43 -26.65
N ASP A 180 -12.35 -31.54 -26.03
CA ASP A 180 -11.55 -32.29 -25.07
C ASP A 180 -10.24 -32.77 -25.72
N SER A 181 -9.12 -32.18 -25.30
CA SER A 181 -7.79 -32.47 -25.81
C SER A 181 -7.15 -33.65 -25.07
N PHE A 182 -7.68 -34.87 -25.29
CA PHE A 182 -7.08 -36.09 -24.76
C PHE A 182 -6.85 -37.15 -25.83
N THR A 183 -5.83 -37.98 -25.64
CA THR A 183 -5.62 -39.17 -26.48
C THR A 183 -6.68 -40.22 -26.16
N PRO A 184 -7.37 -40.79 -27.16
CA PRO A 184 -8.34 -41.87 -26.93
C PRO A 184 -7.77 -43.00 -26.06
N GLY A 185 -8.38 -43.23 -24.90
CA GLY A 185 -7.91 -44.20 -23.88
C GLY A 185 -7.24 -43.57 -22.65
N TYR A 186 -7.00 -42.25 -22.64
CA TYR A 186 -6.41 -41.50 -21.52
C TYR A 186 -7.23 -40.24 -21.17
N PRO A 187 -8.54 -40.37 -20.85
CA PRO A 187 -9.39 -39.21 -20.60
C PRO A 187 -9.10 -38.52 -19.26
N PRO A 188 -9.58 -37.28 -19.04
CA PRO A 188 -9.29 -36.51 -17.83
C PRO A 188 -9.68 -37.20 -16.52
N GLU A 189 -10.73 -38.03 -16.50
CA GLU A 189 -11.23 -38.69 -15.29
C GLU A 189 -10.21 -39.67 -14.69
N ASN A 190 -9.26 -40.13 -15.51
CA ASN A 190 -8.22 -41.04 -15.08
C ASN A 190 -7.33 -40.46 -13.97
N ILE A 191 -7.25 -39.13 -13.84
CA ILE A 191 -6.38 -38.48 -12.85
C ILE A 191 -7.01 -38.34 -11.46
N TYR A 192 -8.27 -38.75 -11.29
CA TYR A 192 -8.96 -38.62 -10.00
C TYR A 192 -8.45 -39.59 -8.94
N THR A 193 -7.94 -40.75 -9.34
CA THR A 193 -7.45 -41.78 -8.43
C THR A 193 -5.96 -41.98 -8.62
N ASP A 194 -5.19 -41.94 -7.53
CA ASP A 194 -3.74 -42.15 -7.56
C ASP A 194 -3.42 -43.64 -7.76
N LEU A 195 -3.26 -44.05 -9.02
CA LEU A 195 -2.95 -45.43 -9.44
C LEU A 195 -1.71 -45.48 -10.35
N PRO A 196 -0.52 -45.04 -9.90
CA PRO A 196 0.66 -44.87 -10.76
C PRO A 196 1.12 -46.18 -11.43
N ASP A 197 0.81 -47.33 -10.82
CA ASP A 197 1.15 -48.66 -11.35
C ASP A 197 0.25 -49.11 -12.51
N ASP A 198 -0.89 -48.45 -12.75
CA ASP A 198 -1.74 -48.69 -13.91
C ASP A 198 -1.42 -47.68 -15.04
N VAL A 199 -0.88 -48.20 -16.14
CA VAL A 199 -0.56 -47.37 -17.32
C VAL A 199 -1.81 -46.70 -17.89
N LYS A 200 -3.01 -47.24 -17.65
CA LYS A 200 -4.29 -46.71 -18.14
C LYS A 200 -4.89 -45.62 -17.25
N SER A 201 -4.43 -45.41 -16.03
CA SER A 201 -4.99 -44.41 -15.11
C SER A 201 -4.27 -43.06 -15.22
N ARG A 202 -4.09 -42.57 -16.45
CA ARG A 202 -3.49 -41.24 -16.73
C ARG A 202 -4.31 -40.45 -17.74
N TRP A 203 -4.17 -39.13 -17.69
CA TRP A 203 -4.53 -38.22 -18.77
C TRP A 203 -3.30 -37.92 -19.62
N SER A 204 -3.46 -37.90 -20.94
CA SER A 204 -2.36 -37.61 -21.88
C SER A 204 -2.85 -36.74 -23.04
N THR A 205 -2.07 -35.72 -23.38
CA THR A 205 -2.40 -34.85 -24.51
C THR A 205 -2.22 -35.58 -25.85
N GLU A 206 -3.01 -35.20 -26.85
CA GLU A 206 -2.98 -35.80 -28.20
C GLU A 206 -1.79 -35.26 -29.02
N ARG A 207 -1.18 -36.10 -29.86
CA ARG A 207 0.01 -35.74 -30.64
C ARG A 207 -0.38 -35.30 -32.05
N HIS A 208 -0.73 -34.03 -32.25
CA HIS A 208 -1.01 -33.47 -33.58
C HIS A 208 0.03 -32.42 -34.01
N GLY A 209 0.45 -32.46 -35.27
CA GLY A 209 1.46 -31.58 -35.87
C GLY A 209 0.94 -30.21 -36.31
N ASP A 210 -0.23 -29.79 -35.83
CA ASP A 210 -0.87 -28.52 -36.22
C ASP A 210 -0.69 -27.46 -35.10
N PRO A 211 -0.04 -26.31 -35.37
CA PRO A 211 0.24 -25.29 -34.36
C PRO A 211 -0.99 -24.71 -33.66
N VAL A 212 -2.16 -24.73 -34.31
CA VAL A 212 -3.42 -24.18 -33.74
C VAL A 212 -3.97 -25.07 -32.64
N VAL A 213 -3.80 -26.39 -32.75
CA VAL A 213 -4.24 -27.37 -31.73
C VAL A 213 -3.31 -27.35 -30.51
N GLN A 214 -2.07 -26.88 -30.70
CA GLN A 214 -1.06 -26.80 -29.66
C GLN A 214 -1.41 -25.80 -28.54
N GLU A 215 -2.17 -24.74 -28.83
CA GLU A 215 -2.65 -23.77 -27.83
C GLU A 215 -3.91 -24.26 -27.08
N CYS A 216 -4.56 -25.32 -27.55
CA CYS A 216 -5.84 -25.82 -27.02
C CYS A 216 -5.72 -27.06 -26.13
N GLN A 217 -4.50 -27.46 -25.73
CA GLN A 217 -4.28 -28.62 -24.86
C GLN A 217 -4.32 -28.21 -23.39
N TRP A 218 -5.35 -28.59 -22.64
CA TRP A 218 -5.45 -28.28 -21.21
C TRP A 218 -6.44 -29.20 -20.51
N VAL A 219 -6.31 -29.33 -19.19
CA VAL A 219 -7.31 -29.99 -18.35
C VAL A 219 -7.90 -28.97 -17.39
N MET A 220 -9.24 -28.96 -17.28
CA MET A 220 -9.96 -28.11 -16.33
C MET A 220 -10.62 -28.97 -15.26
N LEU A 221 -10.32 -28.63 -14.00
CA LEU A 221 -10.83 -29.32 -12.83
C LEU A 221 -11.91 -28.45 -12.19
N LYS A 222 -13.12 -29.00 -12.09
CA LYS A 222 -14.20 -28.43 -11.29
C LYS A 222 -14.04 -28.91 -9.85
N LEU A 223 -13.84 -28.00 -8.92
CA LEU A 223 -13.65 -28.34 -7.51
C LEU A 223 -15.02 -28.58 -6.84
N GLU A 224 -15.25 -29.78 -6.30
CA GLU A 224 -16.43 -30.07 -5.46
C GLU A 224 -16.17 -29.75 -3.97
N LYS A 225 -14.94 -30.03 -3.49
CA LYS A 225 -14.36 -29.63 -2.18
C LYS A 225 -12.84 -29.44 -2.36
N LEU A 226 -12.18 -28.60 -1.55
CA LEU A 226 -10.76 -28.24 -1.70
C LEU A 226 -9.86 -29.21 -0.88
N SER A 227 -9.03 -30.04 -1.54
CA SER A 227 -8.00 -30.93 -0.93
C SER A 227 -6.86 -31.34 -1.92
N VAL A 228 -5.53 -31.16 -1.60
CA VAL A 228 -4.37 -31.79 -2.32
C VAL A 228 -3.79 -32.87 -1.42
N PHE A 229 -3.49 -34.03 -1.99
CA PHE A 229 -2.21 -34.72 -1.85
C PHE A 229 -1.66 -35.03 -3.26
N MET A 230 -0.33 -35.13 -3.46
CA MET A 230 0.26 -35.53 -4.74
C MET A 230 1.53 -36.39 -4.55
N LYS A 231 1.58 -37.58 -5.18
CA LYS A 231 2.80 -38.39 -5.45
C LYS A 231 2.98 -38.74 -6.99
N SER A 232 4.00 -39.48 -7.48
CA SER A 232 4.70 -39.25 -8.80
C SER A 232 5.04 -40.41 -9.80
N HIS A 233 5.33 -40.13 -11.11
CA HIS A 233 6.24 -40.85 -12.11
C HIS A 233 6.48 -40.04 -13.47
N PRO A 234 7.26 -40.42 -14.56
CA PRO A 234 8.27 -39.61 -15.28
C PRO A 234 8.00 -39.23 -16.79
N CYS A 235 8.90 -38.43 -17.39
CA CYS A 235 9.04 -38.05 -18.82
C CYS A 235 8.06 -36.98 -19.38
N ASN A 236 8.47 -35.95 -20.14
CA ASN A 236 9.77 -35.41 -20.54
C ASN A 236 9.55 -33.91 -20.85
N VAL A 237 10.26 -33.01 -20.16
CA VAL A 237 10.20 -31.52 -20.20
C VAL A 237 8.96 -30.88 -20.86
N SER A 238 7.94 -30.57 -20.04
CA SER A 238 7.00 -29.47 -20.34
C SER A 238 6.92 -28.47 -19.19
N ALA A 239 7.27 -27.21 -19.50
CA ALA A 239 6.85 -26.09 -18.66
C ALA A 239 5.32 -26.04 -18.65
N PHE A 240 4.71 -25.53 -17.59
CA PHE A 240 3.25 -25.46 -17.47
C PHE A 240 2.82 -24.13 -16.86
N ARG A 241 1.56 -23.76 -17.10
CA ARG A 241 0.85 -22.70 -16.39
C ARG A 241 -0.37 -23.28 -15.71
N VAL A 242 -0.67 -22.79 -14.52
CA VAL A 242 -1.93 -23.10 -13.83
C VAL A 242 -2.69 -21.80 -13.67
N TYR A 243 -3.96 -21.84 -14.05
CA TYR A 243 -4.91 -20.75 -13.90
C TYR A 243 -6.01 -21.17 -12.92
N GLY A 244 -6.56 -20.20 -12.17
CA GLY A 244 -7.65 -20.44 -11.23
C GLY A 244 -8.63 -19.30 -11.18
N GLY A 245 -9.91 -19.62 -11.11
CA GLY A 245 -10.99 -18.63 -11.20
C GLY A 245 -12.35 -19.15 -10.75
N LEU A 246 -13.34 -18.26 -10.70
CA LEU A 246 -14.72 -18.61 -10.31
C LEU A 246 -15.56 -19.14 -11.47
N GLY A 247 -15.14 -18.88 -12.71
CA GLY A 247 -15.76 -19.41 -13.90
C GLY A 247 -14.75 -20.00 -14.87
N THR A 248 -15.24 -20.38 -16.05
CA THR A 248 -14.51 -21.18 -17.04
C THR A 248 -13.88 -20.35 -18.16
N LYS A 249 -14.14 -19.04 -18.18
CA LYS A 249 -13.58 -18.11 -19.18
C LYS A 249 -12.18 -17.65 -18.78
N ASP A 250 -11.30 -17.46 -19.75
CA ASP A 250 -9.94 -16.96 -19.49
C ASP A 250 -9.93 -15.57 -18.81
N SER A 251 -10.92 -14.72 -19.08
CA SER A 251 -11.09 -13.42 -18.41
C SER A 251 -11.49 -13.52 -16.93
N GLU A 252 -11.93 -14.69 -16.49
CA GLU A 252 -12.38 -14.98 -15.11
C GLU A 252 -11.36 -15.81 -14.32
N MET A 253 -10.19 -16.08 -14.90
CA MET A 253 -9.11 -16.85 -14.29
C MET A 253 -7.83 -16.03 -14.12
N HIS A 254 -7.11 -16.28 -13.02
CA HIS A 254 -5.81 -15.68 -12.71
C HIS A 254 -4.69 -16.70 -12.85
N GLU A 255 -3.51 -16.29 -13.35
CA GLU A 255 -2.32 -17.14 -13.38
C GLU A 255 -1.84 -17.40 -11.94
N LEU A 256 -2.01 -18.64 -11.47
CA LEU A 256 -1.64 -19.05 -10.11
C LEU A 256 -0.15 -19.37 -10.03
N ILE A 257 0.40 -20.02 -11.06
CA ILE A 257 1.82 -20.35 -11.15
C ILE A 257 2.23 -20.62 -12.59
N ARG A 258 3.50 -20.34 -12.87
CA ARG A 258 4.24 -20.85 -14.02
C ARG A 258 5.41 -21.67 -13.54
N GLY A 259 5.48 -22.93 -13.95
CA GLY A 259 6.44 -23.89 -13.44
C GLY A 259 7.08 -24.75 -14.52
N LYS A 260 8.04 -25.57 -14.09
CA LYS A 260 8.63 -26.66 -14.87
C LYS A 260 8.62 -27.91 -13.99
N LEU A 261 8.26 -29.05 -14.56
CA LEU A 261 8.41 -30.34 -13.89
C LEU A 261 9.83 -30.86 -14.09
N ARG A 262 10.43 -31.40 -13.02
CA ARG A 262 11.62 -32.26 -13.12
C ARG A 262 11.34 -33.50 -13.96
N ASP A 263 12.35 -33.95 -14.69
CA ASP A 263 12.32 -35.19 -15.48
C ASP A 263 12.64 -36.39 -14.58
N ASP A 264 11.82 -36.57 -13.56
CA ASP A 264 11.92 -37.66 -12.61
C ASP A 264 10.54 -38.17 -12.24
N ASP A 265 10.56 -39.27 -11.50
CA ASP A 265 9.39 -39.91 -10.98
C ASP A 265 9.08 -39.52 -9.55
N ILE A 266 9.45 -38.30 -9.14
CA ILE A 266 9.35 -37.80 -7.77
C ILE A 266 8.31 -36.68 -7.72
N PRO A 267 7.47 -36.62 -6.67
CA PRO A 267 6.35 -35.70 -6.72
C PRO A 267 6.73 -34.30 -6.39
N GLN A 268 6.05 -33.38 -7.05
CA GLN A 268 6.35 -31.97 -6.97
C GLN A 268 5.12 -31.22 -6.50
N THR A 269 5.23 -30.66 -5.31
CA THR A 269 4.24 -29.76 -4.73
C THR A 269 4.66 -28.32 -5.01
N PHE A 270 3.72 -27.52 -5.50
CA PHE A 270 3.92 -26.11 -5.78
C PHE A 270 2.96 -25.26 -4.96
N THR A 271 3.43 -24.11 -4.46
CA THR A 271 2.56 -23.11 -3.84
C THR A 271 1.88 -22.28 -4.92
N LEU A 272 0.54 -22.24 -4.91
CA LEU A 272 -0.25 -21.47 -5.86
C LEU A 272 -0.47 -20.04 -5.34
N ASN A 273 -0.30 -19.04 -6.22
CA ASN A 273 -0.65 -17.66 -5.89
C ASN A 273 -2.17 -17.53 -5.83
N TYR A 274 -2.70 -17.20 -4.66
CA TYR A 274 -4.12 -16.96 -4.41
C TYR A 274 -4.44 -15.47 -4.19
N LYS A 275 -3.46 -14.60 -4.48
CA LYS A 275 -3.55 -13.15 -4.32
C LYS A 275 -3.35 -12.48 -5.66
N THR A 276 -4.10 -11.41 -5.90
CA THR A 276 -3.93 -10.58 -7.11
C THR A 276 -2.55 -9.94 -7.15
N PRO A 277 -1.88 -9.88 -8.32
CA PRO A 277 -0.65 -9.12 -8.49
C PRO A 277 -0.83 -7.65 -8.07
N GLY A 278 0.15 -7.10 -7.37
CA GLY A 278 0.15 -5.72 -6.87
C GLY A 278 -0.67 -5.52 -5.59
N ALA A 279 -1.99 -5.72 -5.65
CA ALA A 279 -2.90 -5.39 -4.54
C ALA A 279 -2.87 -6.40 -3.38
N GLY A 280 -2.35 -7.62 -3.61
CA GLY A 280 -2.24 -8.65 -2.57
C GLY A 280 -3.59 -9.17 -2.05
N VAL A 281 -4.70 -8.85 -2.74
CA VAL A 281 -6.05 -9.21 -2.32
C VAL A 281 -6.30 -10.68 -2.63
N PRO A 282 -6.68 -11.49 -1.62
CA PRO A 282 -6.97 -12.90 -1.83
C PRO A 282 -8.24 -13.08 -2.67
N PHE A 283 -8.27 -14.13 -3.49
CA PHE A 283 -9.44 -14.50 -4.29
C PHE A 283 -9.74 -16.00 -4.16
N ALA A 284 -11.03 -16.35 -4.29
CA ALA A 284 -11.48 -17.74 -4.27
C ALA A 284 -11.42 -18.36 -5.68
N CYS A 285 -11.15 -19.66 -5.76
CA CYS A 285 -11.15 -20.43 -7.01
C CYS A 285 -12.20 -21.53 -6.95
N ARG A 286 -12.96 -21.69 -8.03
CA ARG A 286 -13.89 -22.80 -8.26
C ARG A 286 -13.39 -23.76 -9.34
N TYR A 287 -12.68 -23.21 -10.32
CA TYR A 287 -12.09 -23.93 -11.45
C TYR A 287 -10.57 -23.75 -11.43
N ILE A 288 -9.87 -24.82 -11.79
CA ILE A 288 -8.42 -24.82 -12.04
C ILE A 288 -8.19 -25.30 -13.46
N LYS A 289 -7.40 -24.58 -14.24
CA LYS A 289 -7.01 -24.92 -15.62
C LYS A 289 -5.51 -25.13 -15.67
N ILE A 290 -5.07 -26.31 -16.10
CA ILE A 290 -3.65 -26.69 -16.21
C ILE A 290 -3.29 -26.74 -17.69
N CYS A 291 -2.35 -25.88 -18.10
CA CYS A 291 -1.90 -25.74 -19.49
C CYS A 291 -0.43 -26.14 -19.61
N PRO A 292 -0.08 -27.14 -20.43
CA PRO A 292 1.30 -27.38 -20.85
C PRO A 292 1.79 -26.26 -21.79
N ILE A 293 3.08 -25.95 -21.72
CA ILE A 293 3.78 -24.95 -22.57
C ILE A 293 4.64 -25.65 -23.64
N SER A 294 5.00 -26.92 -23.47
CA SER A 294 5.75 -27.70 -24.47
C SER A 294 4.95 -28.90 -25.00
N TYR A 295 5.52 -29.60 -25.99
CA TYR A 295 4.91 -30.77 -26.62
C TYR A 295 4.74 -31.94 -25.65
N ASN A 296 3.52 -32.47 -25.61
CA ASN A 296 3.09 -33.69 -24.92
C ASN A 296 3.26 -33.68 -23.39
N MET A 297 2.14 -33.58 -22.67
CA MET A 297 2.09 -33.73 -21.21
C MET A 297 1.25 -34.96 -20.85
N SER A 298 1.67 -35.69 -19.83
CA SER A 298 0.87 -36.74 -19.21
C SER A 298 0.80 -36.51 -17.71
N LEU A 299 -0.41 -36.62 -17.15
CA LEU A 299 -0.68 -36.45 -15.73
C LEU A 299 -1.33 -37.74 -15.23
N TRP A 300 -0.79 -38.32 -14.15
CA TRP A 300 -1.40 -39.47 -13.49
C TRP A 300 -2.34 -39.06 -12.37
N HIS A 301 -2.02 -38.00 -11.65
CA HIS A 301 -2.84 -37.52 -10.55
C HIS A 301 -2.62 -36.03 -10.32
N VAL A 302 -3.68 -35.33 -9.90
CA VAL A 302 -3.63 -33.92 -9.47
C VAL A 302 -4.45 -33.77 -8.19
N GLY A 303 -3.90 -33.10 -7.18
CA GLY A 303 -4.68 -32.63 -6.03
C GLY A 303 -4.51 -31.12 -5.77
N LEU A 304 -5.44 -30.49 -5.03
CA LEU A 304 -5.53 -29.04 -4.73
C LEU A 304 -5.83 -28.69 -3.24
N SER A 305 -4.91 -28.16 -2.45
CA SER A 305 -5.03 -27.97 -0.98
C SER A 305 -5.17 -26.50 -0.64
N GLY A 306 -6.00 -26.22 0.35
CA GLY A 306 -6.26 -24.85 0.80
C GLY A 306 -7.45 -24.80 1.74
N ILE A 307 -7.97 -23.60 1.96
CA ILE A 307 -9.02 -23.34 2.93
C ILE A 307 -10.40 -23.59 2.30
N VAL A 308 -11.18 -24.50 2.89
CA VAL A 308 -12.54 -24.87 2.46
C VAL A 308 -13.66 -24.23 3.27
N GLU A 309 -13.33 -23.60 4.40
CA GLU A 309 -14.32 -23.14 5.35
C GLU A 309 -15.24 -22.10 4.71
N GLU A 310 -16.54 -22.43 4.62
CA GLU A 310 -17.51 -21.64 3.86
C GLU A 310 -17.58 -20.18 4.32
N VAL A 311 -17.51 -19.96 5.64
CA VAL A 311 -17.50 -18.63 6.26
C VAL A 311 -16.28 -17.82 5.80
N PHE A 312 -15.10 -18.43 5.79
CA PHE A 312 -13.87 -17.79 5.37
C PHE A 312 -13.87 -17.51 3.86
N VAL A 313 -14.21 -18.51 3.04
CA VAL A 313 -14.23 -18.40 1.57
C VAL A 313 -15.25 -17.36 1.11
N LYS A 314 -16.43 -17.32 1.74
CA LYS A 314 -17.45 -16.30 1.48
C LYS A 314 -16.96 -14.90 1.84
N GLY A 315 -16.30 -14.75 3.00
CA GLY A 315 -15.69 -13.48 3.41
C GLY A 315 -14.63 -12.98 2.42
N VAL A 316 -13.76 -13.87 1.92
CA VAL A 316 -12.77 -13.56 0.88
C VAL A 316 -13.45 -13.16 -0.43
N HIS A 317 -14.49 -13.89 -0.85
CA HIS A 317 -15.22 -13.59 -2.08
C HIS A 317 -15.93 -12.24 -2.04
N GLU A 318 -16.63 -11.94 -0.95
CA GLU A 318 -17.29 -10.65 -0.74
C GLU A 318 -16.27 -9.50 -0.67
N GLY A 319 -15.12 -9.73 -0.01
CA GLY A 319 -14.01 -8.78 0.02
C GLY A 319 -13.44 -8.50 -1.38
N TYR A 320 -13.25 -9.55 -2.19
CA TYR A 320 -12.76 -9.43 -3.56
C TYR A 320 -13.73 -8.63 -4.46
N ILE A 321 -15.04 -8.91 -4.38
CA ILE A 321 -16.06 -8.15 -5.12
C ILE A 321 -16.05 -6.68 -4.70
N LYS A 322 -16.01 -6.40 -3.39
CA LYS A 322 -15.96 -5.03 -2.86
C LYS A 322 -14.75 -4.26 -3.36
N VAL A 323 -13.58 -4.91 -3.42
CA VAL A 323 -12.37 -4.31 -3.99
C VAL A 323 -12.53 -4.04 -5.48
N GLY A 324 -13.14 -4.96 -6.24
CA GLY A 324 -13.42 -4.76 -7.67
C GLY A 324 -14.32 -3.55 -7.92
N GLN A 325 -15.46 -3.48 -7.22
CA GLN A 325 -16.38 -2.35 -7.28
C GLN A 325 -15.71 -1.02 -6.85
N HIS A 326 -14.89 -1.06 -5.81
CA HIS A 326 -14.13 0.10 -5.36
C HIS A 326 -13.13 0.58 -6.42
N LYS A 327 -12.44 -0.34 -7.12
CA LYS A 327 -11.52 0.02 -8.22
C LYS A 327 -12.27 0.63 -9.40
N ASP A 328 -13.43 0.10 -9.77
CA ASP A 328 -14.25 0.64 -10.86
C ASP A 328 -14.76 2.05 -10.53
N THR A 329 -15.25 2.24 -9.30
CA THR A 329 -15.65 3.57 -8.80
C THR A 329 -14.48 4.54 -8.76
N LEU A 330 -13.32 4.11 -8.25
CA LEU A 330 -12.11 4.93 -8.20
C LEU A 330 -11.64 5.32 -9.60
N ALA A 331 -11.65 4.40 -10.57
CA ALA A 331 -11.29 4.69 -11.96
C ALA A 331 -12.22 5.77 -12.56
N LEU A 332 -13.53 5.66 -12.33
CA LEU A 332 -14.50 6.66 -12.78
C LEU A 332 -14.30 8.02 -12.08
N HIS A 333 -14.01 8.04 -10.77
CA HIS A 333 -13.67 9.26 -10.04
C HIS A 333 -12.40 9.92 -10.58
N LEU A 334 -11.35 9.14 -10.87
CA LEU A 334 -10.09 9.65 -11.45
C LEU A 334 -10.31 10.23 -12.86
N VAL A 335 -11.17 9.61 -13.67
CA VAL A 335 -11.56 10.14 -14.99
C VAL A 335 -12.35 11.43 -14.84
N LEU A 336 -13.35 11.49 -13.96
CA LEU A 336 -14.13 12.72 -13.70
C LEU A 336 -13.22 13.85 -13.21
N LYS A 337 -12.34 13.58 -12.23
CA LYS A 337 -11.32 14.52 -11.74
C LYS A 337 -10.43 15.05 -12.87
N HIS A 338 -9.94 14.16 -13.74
CA HIS A 338 -9.10 14.54 -14.88
C HIS A 338 -9.83 15.43 -15.89
N LEU A 339 -11.09 15.09 -16.22
CA LEU A 339 -11.94 15.88 -17.12
C LEU A 339 -12.21 17.27 -16.55
N ARG A 340 -12.49 17.38 -15.25
CA ARG A 340 -12.70 18.65 -14.54
C ARG A 340 -11.46 19.52 -14.58
N ARG A 341 -10.29 18.97 -14.19
CA ARG A 341 -9.01 19.71 -14.18
C ARG A 341 -8.55 20.14 -15.57
N SER A 342 -8.82 19.33 -16.59
CA SER A 342 -8.49 19.63 -17.97
C SER A 342 -9.53 20.51 -18.68
N ASN A 343 -10.50 21.06 -17.93
CA ASN A 343 -11.56 21.94 -18.41
C ASN A 343 -12.50 21.33 -19.48
N PHE A 344 -12.65 20.00 -19.51
CA PHE A 344 -13.58 19.29 -20.38
C PHE A 344 -14.97 19.16 -19.72
N LEU A 345 -15.58 20.29 -19.35
CA LEU A 345 -16.78 20.36 -18.51
C LEU A 345 -18.01 19.65 -19.12
N THR A 346 -18.17 19.66 -20.46
CA THR A 346 -19.29 18.97 -21.12
C THR A 346 -19.20 17.45 -20.98
N ALA A 347 -18.00 16.90 -21.11
CA ALA A 347 -17.76 15.46 -20.93
C ALA A 347 -17.93 15.06 -19.46
N HIS A 348 -17.42 15.88 -18.55
CA HIS A 348 -17.59 15.72 -17.11
C HIS A 348 -19.07 15.63 -16.72
N SER A 349 -19.88 16.65 -17.07
CA SER A 349 -21.30 16.70 -16.70
C SER A 349 -22.13 15.58 -17.35
N SER A 350 -21.78 15.18 -18.58
CA SER A 350 -22.44 14.07 -19.27
C SER A 350 -22.14 12.73 -18.60
N LEU A 351 -20.88 12.50 -18.20
CA LEU A 351 -20.47 11.28 -17.52
C LEU A 351 -21.05 11.21 -16.10
N LEU A 352 -21.04 12.32 -15.37
CA LEU A 352 -21.61 12.43 -14.03
C LEU A 352 -23.12 12.14 -14.02
N SER A 353 -23.86 12.73 -14.97
CA SER A 353 -25.31 12.52 -15.07
C SER A 353 -25.71 11.10 -15.47
N GLN A 354 -24.90 10.41 -16.28
CA GLN A 354 -25.17 9.03 -16.69
C GLN A 354 -24.78 8.00 -15.62
N THR A 355 -23.70 8.26 -14.89
CA THR A 355 -23.19 7.34 -13.87
C THR A 355 -23.93 7.46 -12.55
N GLY A 356 -24.53 8.63 -12.26
CA GLY A 356 -25.13 8.91 -10.95
C GLY A 356 -24.11 8.90 -9.80
N LEU A 357 -22.81 8.90 -10.13
CA LEU A 357 -21.72 8.87 -9.17
C LEU A 357 -21.64 10.20 -8.44
N ARG A 358 -21.59 10.14 -7.12
CA ARG A 358 -21.24 11.29 -6.30
C ARG A 358 -19.72 11.38 -6.27
N THR A 359 -19.15 12.45 -6.81
CA THR A 359 -17.70 12.68 -6.83
C THR A 359 -17.17 13.19 -5.50
N GLU A 360 -17.95 14.03 -4.82
CA GLU A 360 -17.63 14.64 -3.53
C GLU A 360 -18.92 15.12 -2.83
N HIS A 361 -18.80 15.51 -1.56
CA HIS A 361 -19.92 16.09 -0.80
C HIS A 361 -20.37 17.44 -1.37
N PRO A 362 -21.68 17.73 -1.50
CA PRO A 362 -22.16 19.02 -2.03
C PRO A 362 -21.62 20.24 -1.27
N LYS A 363 -21.45 20.13 0.05
CA LYS A 363 -20.82 21.19 0.86
C LYS A 363 -19.33 21.38 0.56
N ILE A 364 -18.61 20.32 0.19
CA ILE A 364 -17.20 20.41 -0.23
C ILE A 364 -17.11 21.11 -1.58
N THR A 365 -18.00 20.77 -2.53
CA THR A 365 -18.11 21.50 -3.81
C THR A 365 -18.39 22.98 -3.56
N ARG A 366 -19.36 23.31 -2.70
CA ARG A 366 -19.68 24.70 -2.36
C ARG A 366 -18.51 25.40 -1.65
N LEU A 367 -17.77 24.70 -0.80
CA LEU A 367 -16.57 25.21 -0.13
C LEU A 367 -15.47 25.53 -1.14
N HIS A 368 -15.23 24.66 -2.11
CA HIS A 368 -14.29 24.92 -3.21
C HIS A 368 -14.71 26.17 -3.99
N ASP A 369 -15.99 26.29 -4.35
CA ASP A 369 -16.48 27.44 -5.11
C ASP A 369 -16.35 28.74 -4.30
N ALA A 370 -16.73 28.74 -3.02
CA ALA A 370 -16.58 29.91 -2.15
C ALA A 370 -15.11 30.34 -2.00
N LEU A 371 -14.21 29.39 -1.70
CA LEU A 371 -12.81 29.68 -1.41
C LEU A 371 -11.97 29.93 -2.67
N VAL A 372 -12.02 29.00 -3.64
CA VAL A 372 -11.10 29.01 -4.79
C VAL A 372 -11.63 29.89 -5.92
N THR A 373 -12.93 29.78 -6.23
CA THR A 373 -13.55 30.44 -7.39
C THR A 373 -14.02 31.86 -7.06
N GLU A 374 -14.78 32.04 -5.97
CA GLU A 374 -15.42 33.30 -5.59
C GLU A 374 -14.55 34.17 -4.67
N ALA A 375 -13.55 33.58 -4.01
CA ALA A 375 -12.74 34.21 -2.95
C ALA A 375 -13.57 34.80 -1.79
N ASP A 376 -14.73 34.20 -1.50
CA ASP A 376 -15.61 34.58 -0.39
C ASP A 376 -15.21 33.84 0.90
N LEU A 377 -14.36 34.51 1.70
CA LEU A 377 -13.85 34.00 2.96
C LEU A 377 -14.89 33.98 4.09
N ALA A 378 -15.96 34.77 3.98
CA ALA A 378 -17.02 34.77 4.98
C ALA A 378 -17.88 33.50 4.83
N THR A 379 -18.32 33.22 3.61
CA THR A 379 -19.04 32.00 3.28
C THR A 379 -18.16 30.75 3.51
N THR A 380 -16.86 30.84 3.22
CA THR A 380 -15.89 29.76 3.52
C THR A 380 -15.90 29.39 5.00
N GLU A 381 -15.82 30.37 5.90
CA GLU A 381 -15.80 30.11 7.35
C GLU A 381 -17.10 29.46 7.85
N GLU A 382 -18.25 29.90 7.33
CA GLU A 382 -19.56 29.34 7.67
C GLU A 382 -19.71 27.90 7.17
N LEU A 383 -19.23 27.61 5.96
CA LEU A 383 -19.23 26.26 5.39
C LEU A 383 -18.32 25.31 6.19
N VAL A 384 -17.13 25.75 6.62
CA VAL A 384 -16.24 24.94 7.46
C VAL A 384 -16.92 24.56 8.78
N LYS A 385 -17.63 25.49 9.43
CA LYS A 385 -18.42 25.19 10.64
C LYS A 385 -19.54 24.19 10.33
N SER A 386 -20.30 24.42 9.27
CA SER A 386 -21.38 23.53 8.85
C SER A 386 -20.91 22.12 8.46
N ILE A 387 -19.71 21.98 7.90
CA ILE A 387 -19.08 20.69 7.57
C ILE A 387 -18.65 19.97 8.85
N ALA A 388 -18.13 20.69 9.84
CA ALA A 388 -17.73 20.09 11.12
C ALA A 388 -18.93 19.64 11.98
N GLU A 389 -20.07 20.31 11.87
CA GLU A 389 -21.33 19.95 12.55
C GLU A 389 -22.07 18.79 11.87
N GLU A 390 -21.79 18.52 10.60
CA GLU A 390 -22.43 17.42 9.86
C GLU A 390 -21.77 16.08 10.23
N GLU A 391 -22.60 15.13 10.67
CA GLU A 391 -22.15 13.80 11.04
C GLU A 391 -21.41 13.13 9.86
N GLY A 392 -20.24 12.54 10.16
CA GLY A 392 -19.43 11.79 9.20
C GLY A 392 -18.22 12.54 8.62
N LEU A 393 -18.29 13.84 8.32
CA LEU A 393 -17.22 14.53 7.56
C LEU A 393 -15.94 14.73 8.37
N PHE A 394 -16.00 15.45 9.49
CA PHE A 394 -14.85 15.62 10.40
C PHE A 394 -14.73 14.46 11.39
N GLU A 395 -15.85 13.78 11.66
CA GLU A 395 -15.90 12.68 12.62
C GLU A 395 -15.09 11.48 12.16
N TYR A 396 -15.07 11.21 10.84
CA TYR A 396 -14.20 10.17 10.27
C TYR A 396 -12.72 10.46 10.61
N CYS A 397 -12.24 11.68 10.36
CA CYS A 397 -10.86 12.06 10.66
C CYS A 397 -10.56 12.03 12.16
N ALA A 398 -11.51 12.41 13.03
CA ALA A 398 -11.36 12.26 14.47
C ALA A 398 -11.29 10.79 14.92
N ARG A 399 -12.03 9.89 14.25
CA ARG A 399 -12.13 8.45 14.57
C ARG A 399 -10.97 7.63 14.03
N VAL A 400 -10.50 7.94 12.82
CA VAL A 400 -9.50 7.18 12.05
C VAL A 400 -8.12 7.84 12.09
N GLY A 401 -8.06 9.16 12.30
CA GLY A 401 -6.81 9.91 12.34
C GLY A 401 -5.79 9.36 13.35
N SER A 402 -4.51 9.48 12.99
CA SER A 402 -3.40 9.01 13.80
C SER A 402 -3.43 9.64 15.19
N PRO A 403 -3.40 8.84 16.27
CA PRO A 403 -3.35 9.39 17.62
C PRO A 403 -2.02 10.13 17.83
N ALA A 404 -2.08 11.29 18.48
CA ALA A 404 -0.91 12.01 18.95
C ALA A 404 -0.42 11.40 20.28
N CYS A 405 0.90 11.34 20.46
CA CYS A 405 1.51 10.94 21.72
C CYS A 405 1.65 12.16 22.63
N VAL A 406 0.97 12.15 23.77
CA VAL A 406 1.12 13.17 24.82
C VAL A 406 1.98 12.57 25.92
N TRP A 407 3.20 13.07 26.07
CA TRP A 407 4.12 12.70 27.13
C TRP A 407 4.01 13.66 28.31
N LYS A 408 4.08 13.12 29.52
CA LYS A 408 4.17 13.90 30.74
C LYS A 408 5.19 13.28 31.67
N ARG A 409 6.19 14.06 32.07
CA ARG A 409 7.13 13.65 33.10
C ARG A 409 6.40 13.56 34.43
N MET A 410 6.53 12.43 35.11
CA MET A 410 6.00 12.27 36.45
C MET A 410 7.04 12.79 37.43
N THR A 411 6.61 13.66 38.34
CA THR A 411 7.42 14.16 39.46
C THR A 411 6.83 13.58 40.74
N PRO A 412 7.31 12.42 41.21
CA PRO A 412 6.74 11.75 42.38
C PRO A 412 6.78 12.66 43.61
N GLU A 413 5.71 12.65 44.41
CA GLU A 413 5.60 13.42 45.64
C GLU A 413 6.38 12.70 46.76
N GLY A 414 7.40 13.35 47.35
CA GLY A 414 8.17 12.78 48.47
C GLY A 414 9.59 13.34 48.64
N ASP A 415 10.25 12.96 49.74
CA ASP A 415 11.63 13.37 50.05
C ASP A 415 12.63 12.92 48.97
N ALA A 416 13.54 13.82 48.60
CA ALA A 416 14.69 13.48 47.75
C ALA A 416 15.47 12.29 48.36
N GLY A 417 15.51 11.16 47.64
CA GLY A 417 16.15 9.91 48.08
C GLY A 417 15.20 8.74 48.32
N LYS A 418 13.87 8.92 48.27
CA LYS A 418 12.86 7.84 48.34
C LYS A 418 12.36 7.39 46.96
N THR A 419 13.20 7.46 45.94
CA THR A 419 12.90 6.98 44.59
C THR A 419 13.94 5.95 44.16
N PRO A 420 13.57 4.99 43.28
CA PRO A 420 14.53 4.00 42.81
C PRO A 420 15.70 4.68 42.11
N VAL A 421 16.93 4.20 42.38
CA VAL A 421 18.12 4.67 41.65
C VAL A 421 18.01 4.37 40.16
N GLY A 422 18.79 5.11 39.37
CA GLY A 422 18.82 4.93 37.94
C GLY A 422 19.30 3.53 37.57
N ARG A 423 18.57 2.85 36.69
CA ARG A 423 18.82 1.43 36.39
C ARG A 423 18.35 1.02 35.00
N GLY A 424 19.00 0.01 34.43
CA GLY A 424 18.60 -0.66 33.19
C GLY A 424 18.46 -2.18 33.38
N GLY A 425 17.67 -2.84 32.54
CA GLY A 425 17.42 -4.29 32.64
C GLY A 425 16.68 -4.71 33.92
N HIS A 426 16.00 -3.75 34.55
CA HIS A 426 15.00 -3.97 35.59
C HIS A 426 13.69 -4.43 34.94
N GLN A 427 12.72 -4.83 35.76
CA GLN A 427 11.38 -5.17 35.28
C GLN A 427 10.30 -4.38 35.99
N LEU A 428 9.21 -4.12 35.25
CA LEU A 428 7.99 -3.51 35.77
C LEU A 428 6.81 -4.45 35.52
N CYS A 429 5.89 -4.54 36.48
CA CYS A 429 4.57 -5.10 36.26
C CYS A 429 3.51 -4.19 36.92
N LEU A 430 2.28 -4.23 36.42
CA LEU A 430 1.20 -3.33 36.86
C LEU A 430 0.03 -4.15 37.41
N ASP A 431 -0.40 -3.82 38.62
CA ASP A 431 -1.72 -4.14 39.12
C ASP A 431 -2.68 -3.04 38.64
N VAL A 432 -3.45 -3.33 37.59
CA VAL A 432 -4.37 -2.38 36.97
C VAL A 432 -5.54 -2.04 37.89
N GLU A 433 -6.03 -3.01 38.69
CA GLU A 433 -7.17 -2.81 39.58
C GLU A 433 -6.84 -1.81 40.69
N ARG A 434 -5.60 -1.85 41.19
CA ARG A 434 -5.12 -0.97 42.27
C ARG A 434 -4.39 0.26 41.76
N GLY A 435 -3.98 0.29 40.50
CA GLY A 435 -3.12 1.34 39.94
C GLY A 435 -1.74 1.36 40.60
N VAL A 436 -1.14 0.20 40.83
CA VAL A 436 0.18 0.06 41.47
C VAL A 436 1.18 -0.58 40.51
N ILE A 437 2.28 0.11 40.23
CA ILE A 437 3.39 -0.39 39.43
C ILE A 437 4.44 -0.98 40.37
N TYR A 438 4.82 -2.23 40.17
CA TYR A 438 5.92 -2.86 40.89
C TYR A 438 7.20 -2.82 40.06
N LEU A 439 8.33 -2.57 40.72
CA LEU A 439 9.65 -2.55 40.12
C LEU A 439 10.59 -3.49 40.87
N PHE A 440 11.32 -4.33 40.13
CA PHE A 440 12.31 -5.22 40.70
C PHE A 440 13.64 -5.22 39.94
N GLY A 441 14.73 -5.25 40.71
CA GLY A 441 16.08 -5.50 40.24
C GLY A 441 16.62 -4.48 39.24
N GLY A 442 17.47 -4.94 38.33
CA GLY A 442 18.19 -4.14 37.33
C GLY A 442 19.65 -3.89 37.68
N TRP A 443 20.33 -3.13 36.82
CA TRP A 443 21.73 -2.75 36.96
C TRP A 443 21.87 -1.23 36.98
N ASP A 444 22.53 -0.68 38.00
CA ASP A 444 22.65 0.77 38.22
C ASP A 444 23.82 1.43 37.48
N GLY A 445 24.68 0.64 36.83
CA GLY A 445 25.95 1.11 36.27
C GLY A 445 27.18 0.53 36.98
N ALA A 446 26.99 -0.02 38.17
CA ALA A 446 28.05 -0.61 38.98
C ALA A 446 27.70 -2.04 39.44
N LYS A 447 26.48 -2.28 39.91
CA LYS A 447 26.04 -3.56 40.47
C LYS A 447 24.60 -3.91 40.06
N ASN A 448 24.30 -5.20 40.13
CA ASN A 448 22.92 -5.66 40.10
C ASN A 448 22.21 -5.30 41.41
N LEU A 449 20.90 -5.12 41.35
CA LEU A 449 20.05 -4.74 42.46
C LEU A 449 19.04 -5.85 42.80
N SER A 450 18.66 -5.95 44.08
CA SER A 450 17.63 -6.85 44.63
C SER A 450 16.53 -6.11 45.39
N ASP A 451 16.49 -4.79 45.26
CA ASP A 451 15.47 -3.94 45.87
C ASP A 451 14.14 -4.07 45.11
N PHE A 452 13.05 -4.06 45.88
CA PHE A 452 11.69 -4.20 45.39
C PHE A 452 10.89 -2.96 45.77
N TRP A 453 10.29 -2.32 44.76
CA TRP A 453 9.58 -1.06 44.91
C TRP A 453 8.16 -1.17 44.39
N SER A 454 7.28 -0.32 44.93
CA SER A 454 5.94 -0.08 44.39
C SER A 454 5.75 1.42 44.13
N TYR A 455 5.02 1.75 43.08
CA TYR A 455 4.62 3.10 42.74
C TYR A 455 3.10 3.17 42.63
N THR A 456 2.47 3.97 43.48
CA THR A 456 1.02 4.15 43.49
C THR A 456 0.66 5.32 42.58
N ILE A 457 -0.04 5.02 41.48
CA ILE A 457 -0.39 5.99 40.44
C ILE A 457 -1.27 7.12 41.01
N ALA A 458 -2.27 6.76 41.82
CA ALA A 458 -3.24 7.72 42.36
C ALA A 458 -2.60 8.76 43.30
N THR A 459 -1.60 8.36 44.09
CA THR A 459 -0.89 9.27 45.01
C THR A 459 0.40 9.83 44.41
N ASN A 460 0.84 9.34 43.25
CA ASN A 460 2.10 9.73 42.61
C ASN A 460 3.32 9.51 43.56
N GLN A 461 3.37 8.38 44.26
CA GLN A 461 4.39 8.09 45.27
C GLN A 461 5.11 6.76 45.02
N TRP A 462 6.44 6.78 45.16
CA TRP A 462 7.26 5.58 45.28
C TRP A 462 7.32 5.12 46.74
N LYS A 463 7.32 3.80 46.93
CA LYS A 463 7.54 3.15 48.21
C LYS A 463 8.55 2.02 48.03
N LEU A 464 9.56 2.00 48.88
CA LEU A 464 10.47 0.86 48.98
C LEU A 464 9.75 -0.23 49.76
N VAL A 465 9.49 -1.36 49.10
CA VAL A 465 8.83 -2.52 49.71
C VAL A 465 9.87 -3.34 50.47
N HIS A 466 11.01 -3.65 49.84
CA HIS A 466 12.14 -4.31 50.47
C HIS A 466 13.48 -3.87 49.89
N GLU A 467 14.48 -3.65 50.76
CA GLU A 467 15.86 -3.28 50.38
C GLU A 467 16.62 -4.45 49.72
N ASP A 468 16.44 -5.67 50.24
CA ASP A 468 17.06 -6.88 49.70
C ASP A 468 16.09 -8.05 49.80
N THR A 469 15.49 -8.42 48.68
CA THR A 469 14.57 -9.56 48.61
C THR A 469 15.25 -10.90 48.91
N ALA A 470 16.55 -11.04 48.67
CA ALA A 470 17.29 -12.28 48.98
C ALA A 470 17.31 -12.58 50.49
N ALA A 471 17.41 -11.53 51.32
CA ALA A 471 17.42 -11.64 52.78
C ALA A 471 16.11 -12.20 53.37
N ILE A 472 15.02 -12.16 52.59
CA ILE A 472 13.69 -12.65 52.98
C ILE A 472 13.25 -13.87 52.15
N GLY A 473 14.20 -14.58 51.52
CA GLY A 473 13.91 -15.78 50.73
C GLY A 473 13.41 -15.53 49.31
N GLY A 474 13.53 -14.30 48.82
CA GLY A 474 13.24 -13.91 47.45
C GLY A 474 14.45 -13.94 46.50
N PRO A 475 14.29 -13.39 45.29
CA PRO A 475 15.31 -13.47 44.25
C PRO A 475 16.56 -12.64 44.60
N SER A 476 17.75 -13.19 44.33
CA SER A 476 19.00 -12.44 44.42
C SER A 476 19.10 -11.29 43.43
N ALA A 477 20.05 -10.39 43.68
CA ALA A 477 20.32 -9.22 42.83
C ALA A 477 20.59 -9.63 41.38
N ARG A 478 19.79 -9.09 40.45
CA ARG A 478 19.77 -9.54 39.05
C ARG A 478 19.36 -8.45 38.07
N SER A 479 19.70 -8.64 36.80
CA SER A 479 19.26 -7.84 35.65
C SER A 479 18.93 -8.75 34.46
N CYS A 480 18.20 -8.23 33.48
CA CYS A 480 17.75 -8.98 32.28
C CYS A 480 16.91 -10.23 32.60
N HIS A 481 16.32 -10.26 33.79
CA HIS A 481 15.26 -11.19 34.19
C HIS A 481 13.92 -10.71 33.59
N ASN A 482 12.85 -11.50 33.71
CA ASN A 482 11.49 -11.03 33.40
C ASN A 482 10.58 -11.18 34.63
N MET A 483 9.54 -10.35 34.71
CA MET A 483 8.60 -10.27 35.82
C MET A 483 7.19 -10.03 35.30
N VAL A 484 6.24 -10.85 35.74
CA VAL A 484 4.81 -10.73 35.35
C VAL A 484 3.90 -10.78 36.56
N TYR A 485 2.78 -10.06 36.49
CA TYR A 485 1.74 -10.06 37.51
C TYR A 485 0.56 -10.92 37.04
N CYS A 486 0.07 -11.79 37.92
CA CYS A 486 -1.17 -12.54 37.73
C CYS A 486 -2.24 -11.94 38.66
N HIS A 487 -3.31 -11.40 38.08
CA HIS A 487 -4.37 -10.70 38.80
C HIS A 487 -5.21 -11.70 39.61
N THR A 488 -5.57 -12.84 39.01
CA THR A 488 -6.42 -13.87 39.62
C THR A 488 -5.92 -14.35 41.00
N ASN A 489 -4.60 -14.47 41.19
CA ASN A 489 -4.00 -14.93 42.46
C ASN A 489 -3.11 -13.87 43.14
N ARG A 490 -3.12 -12.62 42.65
CA ARG A 490 -2.31 -11.50 43.16
C ARG A 490 -0.84 -11.86 43.40
N THR A 491 -0.25 -12.55 42.44
CA THR A 491 1.10 -13.08 42.57
C THR A 491 1.98 -12.56 41.43
N ILE A 492 3.18 -12.11 41.80
CA ILE A 492 4.22 -11.73 40.86
C ILE A 492 5.13 -12.94 40.64
N TYR A 493 5.46 -13.25 39.39
CA TYR A 493 6.39 -14.31 39.03
C TYR A 493 7.67 -13.72 38.43
N VAL A 494 8.83 -14.24 38.81
CA VAL A 494 10.15 -13.74 38.40
C VAL A 494 11.01 -14.91 37.93
N LEU A 495 11.54 -14.84 36.72
CA LEU A 495 12.40 -15.86 36.12
C LEU A 495 13.64 -15.22 35.48
N GLY A 496 14.74 -15.98 35.48
CA GLY A 496 15.95 -15.71 34.71
C GLY A 496 16.83 -14.59 35.26
N GLN A 497 18.00 -14.45 34.64
CA GLN A 497 19.05 -13.51 35.02
C GLN A 497 20.17 -13.54 33.96
N LEU A 498 20.79 -12.39 33.69
CA LEU A 498 22.07 -12.33 32.97
C LEU A 498 23.23 -12.66 33.93
N ASN A 499 24.05 -13.65 33.56
CA ASN A 499 25.20 -14.10 34.36
C ASN A 499 26.47 -13.27 34.05
N GLU A 500 26.60 -12.75 32.83
CA GLU A 500 27.71 -11.87 32.44
C GLU A 500 27.47 -10.43 32.91
N GLN A 501 28.24 -9.94 33.89
CA GLN A 501 28.14 -8.54 34.30
C GLN A 501 28.64 -7.60 33.19
N PRO A 502 27.90 -6.51 32.86
CA PRO A 502 28.39 -5.47 31.96
C PRO A 502 29.70 -4.87 32.50
N ARG A 503 30.72 -4.70 31.65
CA ARG A 503 32.00 -4.07 32.04
C ARG A 503 31.75 -2.66 32.57
N ALA A 504 31.93 -2.44 33.87
CA ALA A 504 31.99 -1.11 34.45
C ALA A 504 33.44 -0.59 34.33
N ASN A 505 33.63 0.56 33.66
CA ASN A 505 34.87 1.34 33.68
C ASN A 505 36.19 0.56 33.45
N GLY A 506 36.20 -0.43 32.56
CA GLY A 506 37.42 -1.19 32.24
C GLY A 506 37.94 -2.09 33.36
N VAL A 507 37.18 -2.29 34.43
CA VAL A 507 37.50 -3.25 35.50
C VAL A 507 36.85 -4.60 35.17
N ASN A 508 37.63 -5.68 35.24
CA ASN A 508 37.09 -7.03 35.08
C ASN A 508 36.04 -7.28 36.16
N PRO A 509 34.79 -7.63 35.80
CA PRO A 509 33.78 -7.96 36.80
C PRO A 509 34.25 -9.16 37.64
N GLN A 510 33.95 -9.14 38.94
CA GLN A 510 34.12 -10.34 39.75
C GLN A 510 33.21 -11.44 39.17
N PRO A 511 33.72 -12.65 38.88
CA PRO A 511 32.89 -13.73 38.39
C PRO A 511 31.85 -14.09 39.47
N GLN A 512 30.57 -13.89 39.18
CA GLN A 512 29.53 -14.58 39.95
C GLN A 512 29.63 -16.07 39.65
N PRO A 513 29.40 -16.95 40.64
CA PRO A 513 29.36 -18.39 40.38
C PRO A 513 28.28 -18.67 39.34
N GLN A 514 28.65 -19.28 38.21
CA GLN A 514 27.70 -19.80 37.23
C GLN A 514 26.74 -20.74 37.96
N ARG A 515 25.47 -20.36 38.03
CA ARG A 515 24.45 -21.25 38.59
C ARG A 515 24.22 -22.39 37.61
N ALA A 516 24.19 -23.59 38.15
CA ALA A 516 23.98 -24.81 37.35
C ALA A 516 22.56 -24.90 36.79
N ASP A 517 21.58 -24.19 37.37
CA ASP A 517 20.16 -24.19 36.99
C ASP A 517 19.53 -22.80 37.18
N ALA A 518 18.41 -22.55 36.50
CA ALA A 518 17.62 -21.34 36.63
C ALA A 518 16.88 -21.33 37.98
N ASP A 519 16.55 -20.13 38.47
CA ASP A 519 15.69 -19.95 39.62
C ASP A 519 14.37 -19.28 39.22
N PHE A 520 13.28 -19.78 39.77
CA PHE A 520 11.93 -19.29 39.49
C PHE A 520 11.23 -18.94 40.79
N PHE A 521 10.82 -17.68 40.95
CA PHE A 521 10.21 -17.20 42.18
C PHE A 521 8.79 -16.75 41.93
N LYS A 522 7.97 -16.88 42.98
CA LYS A 522 6.71 -16.16 43.08
C LYS A 522 6.67 -15.28 44.33
N CYS A 523 5.99 -14.15 44.26
CA CYS A 523 5.71 -13.25 45.37
C CYS A 523 4.20 -13.11 45.50
N SER A 524 3.64 -13.73 46.52
CA SER A 524 2.21 -13.59 46.82
C SER A 524 2.02 -12.31 47.62
N LEU A 525 1.37 -11.32 46.99
CA LEU A 525 1.14 -10.01 47.57
C LEU A 525 0.02 -10.07 48.61
N ASP A 526 0.18 -9.31 49.69
CA ASP A 526 -0.84 -9.20 50.72
C ASP A 526 -2.04 -8.35 50.29
N ALA A 527 -3.03 -8.25 51.17
CA ALA A 527 -4.26 -7.51 50.88
C ALA A 527 -4.01 -6.01 50.63
N THR A 528 -2.90 -5.43 51.08
CA THR A 528 -2.55 -4.02 50.81
C THR A 528 -1.71 -3.87 49.55
N GLY A 529 -1.07 -4.94 49.08
CA GLY A 529 -0.12 -4.92 47.96
C GLY A 529 1.20 -4.24 48.35
N GLU A 530 1.40 -3.98 49.64
CA GLU A 530 2.56 -3.28 50.18
C GLU A 530 3.56 -4.21 50.85
N GLY A 531 3.22 -5.49 50.95
CA GLY A 531 4.08 -6.58 51.39
C GLY A 531 3.83 -7.82 50.55
N GLY A 532 4.81 -8.72 50.52
CA GLY A 532 4.68 -9.96 49.76
C GLY A 532 5.54 -11.07 50.32
N THR A 533 5.02 -12.30 50.26
CA THR A 533 5.78 -13.49 50.67
C THR A 533 6.43 -14.11 49.43
N TRP A 534 7.75 -14.11 49.40
CA TRP A 534 8.51 -14.76 48.35
C TRP A 534 8.60 -16.27 48.56
N THR A 535 8.53 -17.03 47.47
CA THR A 535 8.64 -18.49 47.48
C THR A 535 9.45 -18.93 46.25
N LEU A 536 10.45 -19.77 46.47
CA LEU A 536 11.17 -20.45 45.40
C LEU A 536 10.32 -21.60 44.85
N LEU A 537 10.04 -21.56 43.55
CA LEU A 537 9.38 -22.62 42.82
C LEU A 537 10.42 -23.59 42.25
N ASN A 538 10.03 -24.87 42.14
CA ASN A 538 10.89 -25.95 41.66
C ASN A 538 12.27 -25.97 42.36
N PRO A 539 12.33 -26.18 43.69
CA PRO A 539 13.59 -26.10 44.46
C PRO A 539 14.65 -27.15 44.05
N SER A 540 14.23 -28.20 43.35
CA SER A 540 15.12 -29.20 42.74
C SER A 540 15.73 -28.76 41.41
N GLY A 541 15.38 -27.58 40.91
CA GLY A 541 15.80 -27.06 39.61
C GLY A 541 14.64 -26.81 38.65
N VAL A 542 14.70 -25.73 37.87
CA VAL A 542 13.68 -25.41 36.86
C VAL A 542 13.80 -26.36 35.68
N GLU A 543 15.02 -26.62 35.20
CA GLU A 543 15.27 -27.61 34.13
C GLU A 543 14.84 -29.01 34.56
N ALA A 544 15.17 -29.41 35.79
CA ALA A 544 14.79 -30.70 36.35
C ALA A 544 13.26 -30.88 36.44
N ALA A 545 12.51 -29.79 36.55
CA ALA A 545 11.05 -29.78 36.54
C ALA A 545 10.45 -29.72 35.12
N GLY A 546 11.27 -29.79 34.06
CA GLY A 546 10.85 -29.69 32.66
C GLY A 546 10.69 -28.26 32.14
N GLY A 547 11.19 -27.27 32.88
CA GLY A 547 11.19 -25.86 32.53
C GLY A 547 12.42 -25.42 31.71
N PRO A 548 12.53 -24.12 31.42
CA PRO A 548 13.63 -23.59 30.62
C PRO A 548 14.99 -23.64 31.35
N PRO A 549 16.10 -23.71 30.60
CA PRO A 549 17.45 -23.52 31.15
C PRO A 549 17.68 -22.08 31.65
N PRO A 550 18.83 -21.80 32.31
CA PRO A 550 19.27 -20.45 32.63
C PRO A 550 19.20 -19.52 31.41
N ILE A 551 18.29 -18.55 31.48
CA ILE A 551 18.01 -17.61 30.39
C ILE A 551 18.03 -16.15 30.86
N SER A 552 18.42 -15.26 29.95
CA SER A 552 18.28 -13.81 30.07
C SER A 552 17.55 -13.22 28.86
N ASP A 553 16.99 -12.01 29.02
CA ASP A 553 16.30 -11.26 27.94
C ASP A 553 15.13 -12.02 27.29
N HIS A 554 14.56 -13.00 28.01
CA HIS A 554 13.35 -13.73 27.61
C HIS A 554 12.09 -12.90 27.85
N GLN A 555 10.98 -13.30 27.21
CA GLN A 555 9.66 -12.71 27.44
C GLN A 555 8.75 -13.65 28.21
N MET A 556 7.94 -13.07 29.10
CA MET A 556 6.93 -13.78 29.88
C MET A 556 5.57 -13.14 29.67
N ILE A 557 4.52 -13.95 29.61
CA ILE A 557 3.13 -13.48 29.59
C ILE A 557 2.24 -14.45 30.37
N VAL A 558 1.22 -13.91 31.04
CA VAL A 558 0.23 -14.69 31.78
C VAL A 558 -1.06 -14.76 30.98
N ASP A 559 -1.56 -15.96 30.77
CA ASP A 559 -2.89 -16.29 30.28
C ASP A 559 -3.75 -16.74 31.45
N GLU A 560 -4.48 -15.80 32.03
CA GLU A 560 -5.28 -16.04 33.23
C GLU A 560 -6.49 -16.93 32.96
N GLU A 561 -7.07 -16.85 31.76
CA GLU A 561 -8.24 -17.65 31.38
C GLU A 561 -7.92 -19.14 31.39
N ASN A 562 -6.73 -19.52 30.91
CA ASN A 562 -6.26 -20.91 30.92
C ASN A 562 -5.38 -21.26 32.13
N SER A 563 -5.14 -20.30 33.03
CA SER A 563 -4.21 -20.45 34.16
C SER A 563 -2.81 -20.92 33.72
N LEU A 564 -2.32 -20.37 32.63
CA LEU A 564 -1.01 -20.66 32.05
C LEU A 564 -0.14 -19.42 32.05
N MET A 565 1.16 -19.63 32.15
CA MET A 565 2.17 -18.61 31.90
C MET A 565 3.09 -19.12 30.79
N TYR A 566 3.37 -18.29 29.80
CA TYR A 566 4.27 -18.64 28.71
C TYR A 566 5.60 -17.93 28.87
N VAL A 567 6.67 -18.66 28.58
CA VAL A 567 8.05 -18.16 28.53
C VAL A 567 8.57 -18.40 27.12
N PHE A 568 9.06 -17.35 26.47
CA PHE A 568 9.53 -17.42 25.09
C PHE A 568 10.89 -16.76 24.88
N GLY A 569 11.75 -17.45 24.13
CA GLY A 569 13.04 -16.97 23.67
C GLY A 569 14.09 -16.92 24.79
N GLY A 570 14.88 -15.85 24.82
CA GLY A 570 15.95 -15.65 25.79
C GLY A 570 17.25 -16.37 25.44
N ARG A 571 18.37 -15.70 25.71
CA ARG A 571 19.72 -16.24 25.52
C ARG A 571 19.98 -17.29 26.59
N MET A 572 20.41 -18.49 26.19
CA MET A 572 20.87 -19.50 27.14
C MET A 572 22.25 -19.13 27.69
N GLU A 573 22.36 -19.02 29.02
CA GLU A 573 23.59 -18.56 29.69
C GLU A 573 24.67 -19.66 29.76
N ASN A 574 24.28 -20.93 29.60
CA ASN A 574 25.19 -22.09 29.64
C ASN A 574 25.72 -22.50 28.26
N ALA A 575 25.25 -21.87 27.17
CA ALA A 575 25.65 -22.24 25.81
C ALA A 575 27.01 -21.62 25.43
N SER A 576 28.00 -22.46 25.13
CA SER A 576 29.32 -21.98 24.72
C SER A 576 29.30 -21.42 23.29
N TYR A 577 29.86 -20.22 23.09
CA TYR A 577 29.98 -19.56 21.78
C TYR A 577 30.76 -20.37 20.72
N ARG A 578 31.37 -21.50 21.10
CA ARG A 578 32.26 -22.29 20.24
C ARG A 578 31.52 -23.17 19.21
N ASP A 579 30.22 -23.42 19.39
CA ASP A 579 29.40 -24.30 18.53
C ASP A 579 28.27 -23.55 17.79
N GLY A 580 28.57 -22.47 17.06
CA GLY A 580 27.65 -21.95 16.03
C GLY A 580 26.75 -20.75 16.37
N GLY A 581 26.94 -20.09 17.52
CA GLY A 581 26.26 -18.83 17.88
C GLY A 581 25.36 -18.93 19.12
N PRO A 582 24.65 -17.84 19.49
CA PRO A 582 23.79 -17.83 20.67
C PRO A 582 22.61 -18.80 20.48
N ALA A 583 22.45 -19.72 21.42
CA ALA A 583 21.35 -20.66 21.43
C ALA A 583 20.20 -20.10 22.30
N TYR A 584 18.97 -20.21 21.80
CA TYR A 584 17.76 -19.69 22.43
C TYR A 584 16.93 -20.83 23.01
N SER A 585 16.18 -20.57 24.08
CA SER A 585 15.54 -21.64 24.84
C SER A 585 14.29 -22.25 24.19
N GLY A 586 13.67 -21.57 23.22
CA GLY A 586 12.38 -21.95 22.66
C GLY A 586 11.19 -21.41 23.46
N MET A 587 10.08 -22.17 23.46
CA MET A 587 8.83 -21.80 24.13
C MET A 587 8.42 -22.85 25.17
N TYR A 588 8.09 -22.38 26.37
CA TYR A 588 7.59 -23.18 27.48
C TYR A 588 6.27 -22.60 27.99
N SER A 589 5.44 -23.45 28.58
CA SER A 589 4.33 -23.04 29.44
C SER A 589 4.51 -23.55 30.86
N PHE A 590 3.99 -22.79 31.82
CA PHE A 590 3.92 -23.13 33.22
C PHE A 590 2.46 -23.05 33.67
N ASN A 591 1.94 -24.12 34.25
CA ASN A 591 0.59 -24.18 34.76
C ASN A 591 0.52 -23.58 36.18
N LEU A 592 -0.23 -22.49 36.34
CA LEU A 592 -0.27 -21.70 37.57
C LEU A 592 -0.99 -22.40 38.73
N VAL A 593 -1.79 -23.43 38.45
CA VAL A 593 -2.55 -24.18 39.45
C VAL A 593 -1.77 -25.40 39.94
N THR A 594 -1.18 -26.15 39.00
CA THR A 594 -0.44 -27.39 39.29
C THR A 594 1.05 -27.16 39.52
N GLU A 595 1.55 -25.97 39.19
CA GLU A 595 2.96 -25.58 39.26
C GLU A 595 3.90 -26.50 38.45
N THR A 596 3.43 -26.89 37.26
CA THR A 596 4.16 -27.79 36.35
C THR A 596 4.57 -27.09 35.06
N TRP A 597 5.75 -27.44 34.55
CA TRP A 597 6.26 -26.97 33.26
C TRP A 597 5.86 -27.91 32.12
N THR A 598 5.71 -27.34 30.93
CA THR A 598 5.56 -28.08 29.68
C THR A 598 6.36 -27.36 28.61
N HIS A 599 7.26 -28.09 27.96
CA HIS A 599 7.97 -27.60 26.79
C HIS A 599 7.07 -27.69 25.55
N ILE A 600 6.95 -26.59 24.79
CA ILE A 600 6.09 -26.51 23.62
C ILE A 600 6.89 -26.75 22.33
N PHE A 601 7.94 -25.96 22.09
CA PHE A 601 8.82 -26.13 20.93
C PHE A 601 10.19 -25.47 21.12
N HIS A 602 11.19 -25.96 20.37
CA HIS A 602 12.52 -25.35 20.28
C HIS A 602 12.58 -24.29 19.16
N ASP A 603 13.44 -23.28 19.34
CA ASP A 603 13.80 -22.39 18.24
C ASP A 603 14.61 -23.16 17.17
N PRO A 604 14.34 -22.97 15.87
CA PRO A 604 15.02 -23.71 14.81
C PRO A 604 16.52 -23.42 14.84
N ALA A 605 17.34 -24.47 14.89
CA ALA A 605 18.79 -24.37 14.79
C ALA A 605 19.20 -23.68 13.47
N ARG A 606 20.23 -22.83 13.51
CA ARG A 606 20.81 -22.23 12.29
C ARG A 606 21.24 -23.35 11.34
N HIS A 607 20.63 -23.41 10.16
CA HIS A 607 21.14 -24.21 9.05
C HIS A 607 22.46 -23.60 8.56
N ASP A 608 23.53 -24.40 8.59
CA ASP A 608 24.80 -24.12 7.94
C ASP A 608 24.60 -23.98 6.42
N GLY A 609 24.65 -22.75 5.92
CA GLY A 609 24.69 -22.42 4.50
C GLY A 609 25.54 -21.17 4.27
N PRO A 610 26.46 -21.10 3.28
CA PRO A 610 27.51 -20.08 3.25
C PRO A 610 27.07 -18.65 2.85
N THR A 611 25.77 -18.34 2.75
CA THR A 611 25.31 -17.11 2.09
C THR A 611 24.16 -16.38 2.77
N ALA A 612 23.79 -16.70 4.01
CA ALA A 612 22.86 -15.87 4.76
C ALA A 612 23.62 -14.79 5.54
N ASN A 613 23.57 -13.54 5.06
CA ASN A 613 24.02 -12.38 5.83
C ASN A 613 23.36 -12.43 7.21
N PRO A 614 24.13 -12.45 8.32
CA PRO A 614 23.53 -12.48 9.65
C PRO A 614 22.77 -11.19 9.86
N ILE A 615 21.45 -11.28 10.09
CA ILE A 615 20.71 -10.21 10.76
C ILE A 615 21.35 -10.11 12.15
N ASN A 616 22.25 -9.16 12.29
CA ASN A 616 23.04 -8.95 13.49
C ASN A 616 22.18 -8.11 14.45
N ILE A 617 21.36 -8.77 15.28
CA ILE A 617 20.51 -8.11 16.29
C ILE A 617 21.38 -7.56 17.47
N TYR A 618 22.71 -7.68 17.39
CA TYR A 618 23.64 -7.35 18.49
C TYR A 618 24.22 -5.93 18.48
N SER A 619 23.72 -5.02 17.64
CA SER A 619 24.15 -3.62 17.75
C SER A 619 23.50 -2.97 18.97
N ARG A 620 24.16 -3.03 20.14
CA ARG A 620 23.91 -2.11 21.28
C ARG A 620 24.16 -0.64 20.93
N THR A 621 24.49 -0.35 19.67
CA THR A 621 24.86 0.94 19.10
C THR A 621 23.98 1.36 17.91
N ASP A 622 22.94 0.60 17.57
CA ASP A 622 21.96 1.05 16.55
C ASP A 622 21.01 2.05 17.20
N PRO A 623 20.72 3.20 16.55
CA PRO A 623 19.76 4.16 17.07
C PRO A 623 18.43 3.44 17.35
N ALA A 624 17.86 3.72 18.54
CA ALA A 624 16.68 3.07 19.09
C ALA A 624 15.64 2.75 18.01
N THR A 625 15.54 1.47 17.66
CA THR A 625 14.65 0.99 16.59
C THR A 625 13.27 0.79 17.19
N PHE A 626 12.32 1.65 16.83
CA PHE A 626 10.92 1.46 17.22
C PHE A 626 10.27 0.45 16.28
N MET A 627 9.70 -0.61 16.85
CA MET A 627 8.83 -1.54 16.13
C MET A 627 7.40 -1.02 16.24
N THR A 628 6.78 -0.65 15.13
CA THR A 628 5.39 -0.21 15.10
C THR A 628 4.51 -1.34 14.58
N TYR A 629 3.46 -1.69 15.32
CA TYR A 629 2.46 -2.64 14.85
C TYR A 629 1.41 -1.90 14.05
N HIS A 630 1.40 -2.12 12.74
CA HIS A 630 0.44 -1.48 11.85
C HIS A 630 -0.88 -2.27 11.92
N ILE A 631 -1.88 -1.73 12.62
CA ILE A 631 -3.16 -2.41 12.92
C ILE A 631 -3.86 -2.89 11.63
N ASP A 632 -3.94 -2.03 10.60
CA ASP A 632 -4.62 -2.39 9.35
C ASP A 632 -3.87 -3.41 8.50
N LYS A 633 -2.53 -3.35 8.51
CA LYS A 633 -1.67 -4.25 7.76
C LYS A 633 -1.34 -5.53 8.54
N LYS A 634 -1.76 -5.60 9.82
CA LYS A 634 -1.50 -6.69 10.78
C LYS A 634 -0.06 -7.18 10.75
N LEU A 635 0.88 -6.24 10.67
CA LEU A 635 2.30 -6.57 10.56
C LEU A 635 3.14 -5.60 11.39
N TRP A 636 4.22 -6.16 11.94
CA TRP A 636 5.26 -5.40 12.63
C TRP A 636 6.19 -4.79 11.59
N VAL A 637 6.23 -3.46 11.53
CA VAL A 637 7.15 -2.72 10.68
C VAL A 637 8.37 -2.35 11.52
N ARG A 638 9.56 -2.73 11.04
CA ARG A 638 10.80 -2.10 11.49
C ARG A 638 10.78 -0.67 10.95
N SER A 639 10.47 0.31 11.79
CA SER A 639 10.52 1.70 11.36
C SER A 639 11.98 2.12 11.26
N GLU A 640 12.55 2.00 10.06
CA GLU A 640 13.86 2.57 9.73
C GLU A 640 13.76 4.09 9.48
N SER A 641 12.56 4.66 9.58
CA SER A 641 12.29 6.08 9.39
C SER A 641 11.02 6.50 10.12
N TRP A 642 11.17 7.19 11.25
CA TRP A 642 10.32 8.35 11.56
C TRP A 642 10.97 9.55 10.85
N VAL A 643 10.76 9.67 9.55
CA VAL A 643 11.07 10.89 8.79
C VAL A 643 9.84 11.23 7.96
N GLY A 644 9.13 12.26 8.41
CA GLY A 644 7.86 12.74 7.86
C GLY A 644 6.79 12.69 8.96
N SER A 645 6.82 13.54 9.98
CA SER A 645 6.62 14.99 9.87
C SER A 645 7.49 15.85 10.80
N PHE A 646 8.55 15.28 11.39
CA PHE A 646 9.66 16.07 11.95
C PHE A 646 10.93 15.77 11.16
N LYS A 647 11.10 16.45 10.02
CA LYS A 647 12.46 16.79 9.62
C LYS A 647 12.88 17.93 10.55
N PRO A 648 14.01 17.84 11.27
CA PRO A 648 14.76 19.06 11.52
C PRO A 648 14.97 19.66 10.13
N SER A 649 14.60 20.92 9.95
CA SER A 649 15.15 21.69 8.85
C SER A 649 16.67 21.46 8.88
N THR A 650 17.33 21.45 7.74
CA THR A 650 18.80 21.34 7.68
C THR A 650 19.53 22.56 8.27
N ASN A 651 18.85 23.34 9.12
CA ASN A 651 19.41 24.33 10.01
C ASN A 651 19.19 23.83 11.44
N GLY A 652 20.22 23.88 12.29
CA GLY A 652 20.22 23.30 13.64
C GLY A 652 19.14 23.85 14.57
N ASP A 653 17.92 23.36 14.41
CA ASP A 653 16.75 23.73 15.20
C ASP A 653 16.58 22.74 16.36
N VAL A 654 17.25 23.09 17.46
CA VAL A 654 16.67 23.23 18.80
C VAL A 654 15.73 22.08 19.26
N TRP A 655 16.30 21.09 19.96
CA TRP A 655 15.56 20.26 20.93
C TRP A 655 15.31 20.99 22.27
N GLU A 656 15.64 22.29 22.37
CA GLU A 656 15.39 23.07 23.59
C GLU A 656 13.93 23.54 23.63
N GLY A 657 13.14 22.98 24.54
CA GLY A 657 11.79 23.47 24.86
C GLY A 657 10.72 22.38 25.03
N LEU A 658 10.87 21.24 24.38
CA LEU A 658 9.90 20.13 24.49
C LEU A 658 10.28 19.17 25.64
N GLU A 659 9.42 19.07 26.68
CA GLU A 659 9.55 18.08 27.76
C GLU A 659 9.23 16.65 27.24
N LEU A 660 10.15 16.04 26.50
CA LEU A 660 10.04 14.67 26.02
C LEU A 660 11.04 13.74 26.73
N PRO A 661 10.74 12.43 26.86
CA PRO A 661 11.72 11.48 27.38
C PRO A 661 12.90 11.34 26.42
N ARG A 662 14.11 11.36 26.98
CA ARG A 662 15.32 11.12 26.21
C ARG A 662 15.33 9.72 25.55
N PRO A 663 15.92 9.57 24.35
CA PRO A 663 16.18 8.26 23.75
C PRO A 663 16.94 7.34 24.72
N ARG A 664 16.54 6.08 24.82
CA ARG A 664 17.03 5.15 25.84
C ARG A 664 16.85 3.67 25.48
N SER A 665 17.75 2.82 25.96
CA SER A 665 17.69 1.34 25.89
C SER A 665 17.48 0.73 27.29
N ALA A 666 17.07 -0.54 27.35
CA ALA A 666 16.91 -1.28 28.61
C ALA A 666 15.99 -0.60 29.66
N HIS A 667 15.07 0.24 29.21
CA HIS A 667 13.97 0.81 29.97
C HIS A 667 12.80 -0.18 30.00
N GLN A 668 11.81 0.07 30.87
CA GLN A 668 10.59 -0.73 30.91
C GLN A 668 9.34 0.12 30.75
N VAL A 669 8.31 -0.48 30.16
CA VAL A 669 7.00 0.14 29.94
C VAL A 669 5.90 -0.81 30.41
N VAL A 670 4.93 -0.28 31.15
CA VAL A 670 3.67 -0.98 31.50
C VAL A 670 2.47 -0.20 30.97
N TYR A 671 1.40 -0.92 30.62
CA TYR A 671 0.18 -0.34 30.07
C TYR A 671 -0.98 -0.48 31.05
N ASP A 672 -1.49 0.66 31.52
CA ASP A 672 -2.73 0.76 32.29
C ASP A 672 -3.92 0.70 31.34
N SER A 673 -4.54 -0.48 31.26
CA SER A 673 -5.67 -0.73 30.38
C SER A 673 -6.97 -0.06 30.85
N ALA A 674 -7.09 0.28 32.13
CA ALA A 674 -8.24 1.00 32.68
C ALA A 674 -8.20 2.49 32.31
N ASN A 675 -7.04 3.13 32.47
CA ASN A 675 -6.88 4.56 32.21
C ASN A 675 -6.32 4.90 30.81
N LYS A 676 -5.94 3.88 30.02
CA LYS A 676 -5.33 3.99 28.68
C LYS A 676 -4.02 4.80 28.70
N VAL A 677 -3.14 4.50 29.66
CA VAL A 677 -1.86 5.20 29.88
C VAL A 677 -0.70 4.22 29.84
N PHE A 678 0.39 4.60 29.19
CA PHE A 678 1.66 3.89 29.31
C PHE A 678 2.53 4.56 30.36
N TYR A 679 3.18 3.79 31.22
CA TYR A 679 4.16 4.28 32.17
C TYR A 679 5.54 3.72 31.83
N MET A 680 6.54 4.59 31.73
CA MET A 680 7.90 4.24 31.38
C MET A 680 8.87 4.65 32.48
N PHE A 681 9.77 3.75 32.90
CA PHE A 681 10.79 4.04 33.89
C PHE A 681 12.19 3.62 33.42
N GLY A 682 13.18 4.43 33.83
CA GLY A 682 14.59 4.08 33.80
C GLY A 682 15.20 3.91 32.41
N GLY A 683 16.29 3.15 32.32
CA GLY A 683 17.01 2.85 31.09
C GLY A 683 18.41 3.46 30.98
N ASN A 684 18.99 3.35 29.80
CA ASN A 684 20.33 3.81 29.44
C ASN A 684 20.27 4.72 28.22
N SER A 685 20.74 5.96 28.32
CA SER A 685 20.80 6.90 27.20
C SER A 685 21.86 6.53 26.15
N GLY A 686 22.87 5.72 26.51
CA GLY A 686 23.98 5.37 25.62
C GLY A 686 25.06 6.46 25.50
N GLU A 687 24.89 7.60 26.17
CA GLU A 687 25.86 8.69 26.22
C GLU A 687 26.90 8.45 27.33
N ASP A 688 28.18 8.53 26.97
CA ASP A 688 29.28 8.37 27.91
C ASP A 688 29.22 9.43 29.02
N GLY A 689 29.34 8.98 30.27
CA GLY A 689 29.32 9.86 31.45
C GLY A 689 27.92 10.18 32.00
N ILE A 690 26.83 9.78 31.33
CA ILE A 690 25.48 9.88 31.88
C ILE A 690 25.15 8.63 32.71
N PRO A 691 24.80 8.79 34.01
CA PRO A 691 24.33 7.67 34.82
C PRO A 691 23.07 7.04 34.24
N ARG A 692 22.77 5.81 34.66
CA ARG A 692 21.49 5.18 34.33
C ARG A 692 20.32 6.11 34.71
N LEU A 693 19.28 6.10 33.89
CA LEU A 693 18.13 7.00 34.05
C LEU A 693 17.22 6.49 35.17
N ASN A 694 16.58 7.41 35.89
CA ASN A 694 15.65 7.15 37.01
C ASN A 694 14.34 7.95 36.91
N ASP A 695 14.07 8.53 35.74
CA ASP A 695 12.87 9.31 35.47
C ASP A 695 11.68 8.39 35.13
N LEU A 696 10.50 8.80 35.63
CA LEU A 696 9.22 8.16 35.34
C LEU A 696 8.42 9.05 34.39
N TRP A 697 7.85 8.46 33.36
CA TRP A 697 7.04 9.15 32.36
C TRP A 697 5.70 8.47 32.19
N SER A 698 4.68 9.27 31.88
CA SER A 698 3.39 8.78 31.39
C SER A 698 3.20 9.20 29.93
N MET A 699 2.59 8.33 29.13
CA MET A 699 2.21 8.61 27.75
C MET A 699 0.75 8.26 27.53
N ARG A 700 0.00 9.18 26.91
CA ARG A 700 -1.35 8.95 26.40
C ARG A 700 -1.37 9.06 24.89
N LEU A 701 -2.15 8.19 24.26
CA LEU A 701 -2.49 8.30 22.85
C LEU A 701 -3.82 9.05 22.75
N VAL A 702 -3.80 10.28 22.24
CA VAL A 702 -4.97 11.15 22.14
C VAL A 702 -5.28 11.40 20.67
N ARG A 703 -6.50 11.06 20.24
CA ARG A 703 -6.97 11.44 18.91
C ARG A 703 -7.52 12.87 18.92
N PRO A 704 -7.35 13.64 17.83
CA PRO A 704 -7.97 14.95 17.73
C PRO A 704 -9.50 14.81 17.81
N THR A 705 -10.14 15.72 18.54
CA THR A 705 -11.60 15.80 18.57
C THR A 705 -12.12 16.61 17.39
N VAL A 706 -13.39 16.44 17.01
CA VAL A 706 -14.02 17.28 15.96
C VAL A 706 -13.88 18.77 16.29
N LYS A 707 -14.02 19.14 17.57
CA LYS A 707 -13.81 20.52 18.04
C LYS A 707 -12.40 21.02 17.75
N GLU A 708 -11.39 20.18 17.97
CA GLU A 708 -9.99 20.51 17.72
C GLU A 708 -9.67 20.61 16.22
N LEU A 709 -10.24 19.71 15.41
CA LEU A 709 -10.14 19.78 13.95
C LEU A 709 -10.78 21.06 13.40
N LEU A 710 -11.97 21.42 13.89
CA LEU A 710 -12.66 22.66 13.55
C LEU A 710 -11.82 23.89 13.94
N ARG A 711 -11.24 23.90 15.15
CA ARG A 711 -10.36 24.99 15.60
C ARG A 711 -9.19 25.19 14.63
N LYS A 712 -8.49 24.12 14.25
CA LYS A 712 -7.37 24.18 13.30
C LYS A 712 -7.79 24.63 11.90
N ALA A 713 -8.92 24.15 11.40
CA ALA A 713 -9.49 24.58 10.12
C ALA A 713 -9.81 26.08 10.13
N LEU A 714 -10.47 26.57 11.19
CA LEU A 714 -10.78 27.99 11.36
C LEU A 714 -9.52 28.84 11.50
N LEU A 715 -8.52 28.38 12.27
CA LEU A 715 -7.24 29.09 12.39
C LEU A 715 -6.58 29.30 11.03
N ALA A 716 -6.54 28.28 10.16
CA ALA A 716 -5.97 28.40 8.82
C ALA A 716 -6.73 29.41 7.94
N VAL A 717 -8.07 29.35 7.92
CA VAL A 717 -8.91 30.29 7.16
C VAL A 717 -8.73 31.72 7.67
N ARG A 718 -8.72 31.93 8.99
CA ARG A 718 -8.57 33.26 9.61
C ARG A 718 -7.15 33.82 9.41
N LYS A 719 -6.11 32.99 9.47
CA LYS A 719 -4.72 33.39 9.13
C LYS A 719 -4.63 33.87 7.68
N PHE A 720 -5.20 33.12 6.75
CA PHE A 720 -5.22 33.49 5.34
C PHE A 720 -5.97 34.81 5.10
N ARG A 721 -7.15 34.96 5.72
CA ARG A 721 -7.92 36.20 5.68
C ARG A 721 -7.13 37.39 6.22
N PHE A 722 -6.44 37.23 7.35
CA PHE A 722 -5.61 38.28 7.92
C PHE A 722 -4.51 38.74 6.96
N LYS A 723 -3.81 37.82 6.29
CA LYS A 723 -2.79 38.17 5.28
C LYS A 723 -3.37 39.02 4.16
N LEU A 724 -4.51 38.63 3.60
CA LEU A 724 -5.19 39.43 2.57
C LEU A 724 -5.66 40.80 3.08
N MET A 725 -6.13 40.87 4.33
CA MET A 725 -6.51 42.15 4.96
C MET A 725 -5.29 43.06 5.12
N CYS A 726 -4.12 42.50 5.45
CA CYS A 726 -2.88 43.25 5.51
C CYS A 726 -2.53 43.91 4.18
N ASP A 727 -3.00 43.40 3.02
CA ASP A 727 -2.74 43.97 1.69
C ASP A 727 -3.87 44.83 1.12
N THR A 728 -5.07 44.81 1.71
CA THR A 728 -6.27 45.44 1.12
C THR A 728 -6.94 46.49 2.00
N ILE A 729 -6.75 46.45 3.32
CA ILE A 729 -7.50 47.24 4.32
C ILE A 729 -6.52 48.02 5.23
N PRO A 730 -6.95 49.08 5.95
CA PRO A 730 -6.09 49.79 6.90
C PRO A 730 -5.47 48.89 7.98
N PRO A 731 -4.19 49.08 8.35
CA PRO A 731 -3.48 48.22 9.31
C PRO A 731 -4.17 48.08 10.67
N PHE A 732 -4.86 49.13 11.15
CA PHE A 732 -5.57 49.09 12.42
C PHE A 732 -6.73 48.08 12.43
N GLU A 733 -7.47 47.97 11.32
CA GLU A 733 -8.56 46.99 11.19
C GLU A 733 -8.01 45.56 11.07
N ALA A 734 -6.92 45.36 10.33
CA ALA A 734 -6.23 44.07 10.27
C ALA A 734 -5.71 43.65 11.65
N LEU A 735 -5.08 44.56 12.40
CA LEU A 735 -4.63 44.29 13.78
C LEU A 735 -5.78 43.92 14.70
N THR A 736 -6.91 44.61 14.60
CA THR A 736 -8.12 44.30 15.37
C THR A 736 -8.63 42.89 15.06
N TYR A 737 -8.60 42.48 13.79
CA TYR A 737 -8.97 41.13 13.38
C TYR A 737 -8.01 40.07 13.94
N LEU A 738 -6.70 40.32 13.93
CA LEU A 738 -5.70 39.43 14.54
C LEU A 738 -5.96 39.23 16.04
N GLN A 739 -6.25 40.32 16.76
CA GLN A 739 -6.44 40.33 18.21
C GLN A 739 -7.77 39.75 18.68
N THR A 740 -8.80 39.73 17.83
CA THR A 740 -10.15 39.31 18.23
C THR A 740 -10.62 38.03 17.55
N GLN A 741 -10.25 37.79 16.30
CA GLN A 741 -10.72 36.65 15.50
C GLN A 741 -9.66 35.57 15.39
N VAL A 742 -8.41 35.91 15.06
CA VAL A 742 -7.35 34.89 14.92
C VAL A 742 -6.96 34.34 16.29
N SER A 743 -6.72 35.20 17.27
CA SER A 743 -6.33 34.82 18.65
C SER A 743 -7.34 33.91 19.35
N GLU A 744 -8.64 34.03 19.05
CA GLU A 744 -9.72 33.24 19.65
C GLU A 744 -9.55 31.73 19.39
N VAL A 745 -8.99 31.37 18.24
CA VAL A 745 -8.84 29.98 17.80
C VAL A 745 -7.41 29.45 17.92
N VAL A 746 -6.48 30.21 18.50
CA VAL A 746 -5.09 29.77 18.75
C VAL A 746 -5.01 29.01 20.07
N ASP A 747 -4.34 27.85 20.07
CA ASP A 747 -4.01 27.16 21.32
C ASP A 747 -2.74 27.79 21.93
N ASN A 748 -2.92 28.54 23.02
CA ASN A 748 -1.81 29.20 23.71
C ASN A 748 -0.89 28.23 24.47
N ASN A 749 -1.27 26.95 24.61
CA ASN A 749 -0.40 25.92 25.17
C ASN A 749 0.50 25.27 24.11
N ASP A 750 0.23 25.49 22.82
CA ASP A 750 1.09 25.07 21.72
C ASP A 750 2.07 26.21 21.40
N GLU A 751 3.35 26.02 21.77
CA GLU A 751 4.38 27.02 21.53
C GLU A 751 4.55 27.36 20.04
N ASN A 752 4.29 26.42 19.14
CA ASN A 752 4.39 26.64 17.70
C ASN A 752 3.26 27.53 17.21
N GLU A 753 2.02 27.27 17.62
CA GLU A 753 0.89 28.11 17.24
C GLU A 753 1.02 29.53 17.84
N ALA A 754 1.51 29.62 19.08
CA ALA A 754 1.79 30.90 19.72
C ALA A 754 2.92 31.66 19.00
N ALA A 755 3.97 30.97 18.55
CA ALA A 755 5.04 31.55 17.75
C ALA A 755 4.54 32.01 16.38
N ASP A 756 3.72 31.21 15.71
CA ASP A 756 3.07 31.54 14.44
C ASP A 756 2.21 32.80 14.56
N LEU A 757 1.39 32.91 15.62
CA LEU A 757 0.57 34.10 15.86
C LEU A 757 1.44 35.35 16.02
N ARG A 758 2.57 35.25 16.74
CA ARG A 758 3.55 36.36 16.85
C ARG A 758 4.17 36.68 15.50
N GLY A 759 4.50 35.66 14.70
CA GLY A 759 5.05 35.80 13.36
C GLY A 759 4.11 36.55 12.40
N LEU A 760 2.79 36.40 12.54
CA LEU A 760 1.82 37.12 11.72
C LEU A 760 1.91 38.65 11.83
N LEU A 761 2.37 39.18 12.98
CA LEU A 761 2.60 40.62 13.15
C LEU A 761 3.61 41.18 12.15
N SER A 762 4.56 40.36 11.67
CA SER A 762 5.55 40.79 10.68
C SER A 762 4.92 41.20 9.34
N TYR A 763 3.83 40.56 8.93
CA TYR A 763 3.08 40.91 7.71
C TYR A 763 2.45 42.30 7.77
N LEU A 764 2.07 42.74 8.98
CA LEU A 764 1.52 44.07 9.19
C LEU A 764 2.60 45.15 9.08
N LEU A 765 3.85 44.81 9.42
CA LEU A 765 5.01 45.71 9.43
C LEU A 765 5.77 45.71 8.10
N SER A 766 5.66 44.67 7.29
CA SER A 766 6.36 44.58 5.99
C SER A 766 5.82 45.55 4.93
N ARG A 767 4.69 46.24 5.20
CA ARG A 767 4.05 47.19 4.28
C ARG A 767 4.76 48.54 4.15
N THR A 768 5.79 48.82 4.95
CA THR A 768 6.32 50.19 5.11
C THR A 768 7.57 50.55 4.31
N SER A 769 8.09 49.71 3.40
CA SER A 769 9.28 50.06 2.60
C SER A 769 9.12 50.07 1.07
N ASP A 770 8.09 49.44 0.51
CA ASP A 770 7.91 49.28 -0.95
C ASP A 770 6.69 50.02 -1.53
N GLY A 771 5.99 50.80 -0.71
CA GLY A 771 4.76 51.50 -1.07
C GLY A 771 4.89 52.56 -2.18
N ASP A 772 6.11 53.00 -2.50
CA ASP A 772 6.38 53.95 -3.60
C ASP A 772 6.86 53.28 -4.90
N THR A 773 7.07 51.95 -4.92
CA THR A 773 7.65 51.27 -6.10
C THR A 773 6.74 50.21 -6.73
N ARG A 774 5.67 49.76 -6.07
CA ARG A 774 4.70 48.80 -6.66
C ARG A 774 3.58 49.43 -7.52
N MET A 775 3.56 50.76 -7.67
CA MET A 775 2.65 51.45 -8.59
C MET A 775 3.16 51.52 -10.05
N ASN A 776 4.29 50.89 -10.37
CA ASN A 776 4.79 50.79 -11.75
C ASN A 776 5.29 49.36 -12.05
N GLY A 777 4.39 48.52 -12.58
CA GLY A 777 4.80 47.47 -13.53
C GLY A 777 4.74 46.01 -13.11
N THR A 778 4.03 45.61 -12.05
CA THR A 778 3.64 44.20 -11.88
C THR A 778 2.30 43.96 -12.57
N ASP A 779 2.27 43.03 -13.51
CA ASP A 779 1.10 42.63 -14.30
C ASP A 779 -0.01 42.14 -13.34
N ASP A 780 -1.20 42.76 -13.36
CA ASP A 780 -2.36 42.40 -12.51
C ASP A 780 -2.75 40.91 -12.62
N THR A 781 -2.26 40.22 -13.66
CA THR A 781 -2.44 38.79 -13.89
C THR A 781 -1.61 37.91 -12.94
N GLU A 782 -0.34 38.25 -12.64
CA GLU A 782 0.54 37.43 -11.78
C GLU A 782 0.07 37.42 -10.32
N VAL A 783 -0.30 38.58 -9.79
CA VAL A 783 -0.80 38.71 -8.40
C VAL A 783 -2.11 37.95 -8.20
N ASN A 784 -2.95 37.89 -9.23
CA ASN A 784 -4.21 37.16 -9.17
C ASN A 784 -3.99 35.64 -9.27
N GLU A 785 -2.98 35.18 -10.03
CA GLU A 785 -2.59 33.77 -10.08
C GLU A 785 -1.96 33.27 -8.78
N GLU A 786 -1.11 34.07 -8.14
CA GLU A 786 -0.47 33.74 -6.86
C GLU A 786 -1.51 33.63 -5.73
N ASN A 787 -2.41 34.60 -5.62
CA ASN A 787 -3.52 34.54 -4.66
C ASN A 787 -4.45 33.35 -4.93
N ARG A 788 -4.67 32.97 -6.19
CA ARG A 788 -5.46 31.79 -6.55
C ARG A 788 -4.74 30.49 -6.18
N LYS A 789 -3.40 30.47 -6.22
CA LYS A 789 -2.60 29.34 -5.78
C LYS A 789 -2.70 29.14 -4.26
N GLU A 790 -2.52 30.18 -3.47
CA GLU A 790 -2.64 30.08 -2.00
C GLU A 790 -4.05 29.64 -1.56
N ARG A 791 -5.11 30.08 -2.25
CA ARG A 791 -6.49 29.61 -1.96
C ARG A 791 -6.68 28.11 -2.24
N ARG A 792 -6.02 27.57 -3.27
CA ARG A 792 -6.01 26.12 -3.53
C ARG A 792 -5.25 25.36 -2.46
N GLU A 793 -4.09 25.86 -2.04
CA GLU A 793 -3.30 25.24 -0.97
C GLU A 793 -4.08 25.23 0.36
N LEU A 794 -4.82 26.30 0.67
CA LEU A 794 -5.72 26.33 1.82
C LEU A 794 -6.87 25.32 1.68
N PHE A 795 -7.47 25.19 0.50
CA PHE A 795 -8.50 24.18 0.25
C PHE A 795 -7.96 22.77 0.48
N ASP A 796 -6.80 22.45 -0.08
CA ASP A 796 -6.15 21.14 0.07
C ASP A 796 -5.80 20.85 1.53
N PHE A 797 -5.38 21.85 2.30
CA PHE A 797 -5.18 21.73 3.74
C PHE A 797 -6.50 21.39 4.47
N LEU A 798 -7.60 22.09 4.16
CA LEU A 798 -8.90 21.83 4.76
C LEU A 798 -9.41 20.41 4.43
N MET A 799 -9.11 19.89 3.25
CA MET A 799 -9.48 18.54 2.84
C MET A 799 -8.82 17.43 3.66
N GLN A 800 -7.74 17.72 4.39
CA GLN A 800 -7.13 16.75 5.33
C GLN A 800 -8.05 16.44 6.52
N PHE A 801 -9.00 17.31 6.83
CA PHE A 801 -9.95 17.13 7.92
C PHE A 801 -11.24 16.42 7.52
N VAL A 802 -11.39 16.11 6.23
CA VAL A 802 -12.62 15.55 5.66
C VAL A 802 -12.42 14.08 5.30
N ASP A 803 -13.46 13.26 5.51
CA ASP A 803 -13.51 11.86 5.11
C ASP A 803 -13.01 11.67 3.65
N PRO A 804 -11.96 10.87 3.41
CA PRO A 804 -11.45 10.55 2.08
C PRO A 804 -12.48 9.99 1.10
N THR A 805 -13.55 9.37 1.58
CA THR A 805 -14.64 8.82 0.75
C THR A 805 -15.61 9.91 0.26
N GLU A 806 -15.61 11.07 0.91
CA GLU A 806 -16.49 12.19 0.61
C GLU A 806 -15.77 13.29 -0.21
N ARG A 807 -14.48 13.13 -0.51
CA ARG A 807 -13.67 14.04 -1.35
C ARG A 807 -13.11 13.33 -2.58
N GLU A 808 -12.65 14.12 -3.56
CA GLU A 808 -11.99 13.56 -4.73
C GLU A 808 -10.73 12.73 -4.35
N PRO A 809 -10.43 11.63 -5.08
CA PRO A 809 -9.24 10.82 -4.80
C PRO A 809 -7.96 11.65 -4.88
N GLU A 810 -7.01 11.41 -3.96
CA GLU A 810 -5.71 12.10 -3.97
C GLU A 810 -4.85 11.70 -5.17
N THR A 811 -4.95 10.44 -5.60
CA THR A 811 -4.22 9.89 -6.76
C THR A 811 -4.58 10.60 -8.06
N GLU A 812 -3.63 10.70 -8.99
CA GLU A 812 -3.90 11.16 -10.35
C GLU A 812 -4.09 9.98 -11.30
N LEU A 813 -4.93 10.17 -12.32
CA LEU A 813 -5.13 9.18 -13.37
C LEU A 813 -3.81 8.80 -14.07
N ARG A 814 -2.88 9.75 -14.21
CA ARG A 814 -1.56 9.55 -14.83
C ARG A 814 -0.69 8.58 -14.04
N ASP A 815 -0.67 8.72 -12.72
CA ASP A 815 0.13 7.86 -11.83
C ASP A 815 -0.35 6.41 -11.89
N VAL A 816 -1.66 6.20 -12.09
CA VAL A 816 -2.22 4.86 -12.26
C VAL A 816 -1.83 4.25 -13.60
N VAL A 817 -1.79 5.04 -14.67
CA VAL A 817 -1.45 4.58 -16.03
C VAL A 817 0.05 4.31 -16.19
N GLU A 818 0.92 5.06 -15.51
CA GLU A 818 2.39 4.86 -15.57
C GLU A 818 2.86 3.59 -14.82
N ASN A 819 2.04 3.04 -13.92
CA ASN A 819 2.35 1.85 -13.13
C ASN A 819 1.80 0.54 -13.72
N VAL A 820 1.17 0.59 -14.90
CA VAL A 820 0.62 -0.56 -15.66
C VAL A 820 1.47 -0.78 -16.90
#